data_AF-A0A644WIV4-F1
#
_entry.id   AF-A0A644WIV4-F1
#
_cell.length_a   1.000
_cell.length_b   1.000
_cell.length_c   1.000
_cell.angle_alpha   90.00
_cell.angle_beta   90.00
_cell.angle_gamma   90.00
#
_symmetry.space_group_name_H-M   'P 1'
#
loop_
_entity.id
_entity.type
_entity.pdbx_description
1 polymer ?
#
loop_
_entity_poly.entity_id
_entity_poly.type
_entity_poly.pdbx_seq_one_letter_code
_entity_poly.pdbx_strand_id
1 'polypeptide(L)'
;MKALHAVFTFFLLMTCSLFVQGETLINTSFENGENYTVGSVNNQQKWKVTTGSGVITSEAALVYAGQQALRTTTSASNLQVEHIAYASNVTALGGDVYVDFYIRQNTLPAVNYAITGYDLGSNTHRSFMIEFQPNGKLKLYDGSSGWSTQPAYAVGTWVRISVKIDNGTGKYQLAVNGELMNKIFNFREIKNNATSFDFHAIRFSMNSGTCDASIDNLYIGADPISDISFQESSTERTISITQPAYGTISLEPQKSKYELNEQVSASVSVPNHYIFTGWTGDLIGAENPKVFTVDKNMTIGANVIVDPQDPPAQYTLTVNQPVGGVITVQPQQELYYDGTSVAVSLALESGYQFDGWSGDLSGTDNPASYVIGKNTNVGANVSEINIPPVTRMVSTVTQFKNALNAVNPGDTILVLDGTYNMGGVKITRGGNALKPVLVKSQNLHGAKITGATTFTLSNQRYAIYEGFDFDVEPVSVIFKMEGCSYVRITRNKFSMKKLSDSQSSKWITIGDVWANPVCNSHHNRIDHNLFDGKYDSGAWLIIDGSHGEVPDISKYDRVDHNIFRNNTPRVANEKETIRIGVSDLSMEHSYTLVENNLFEDCDGDPEIVSVKSCSNIIRNNTFRRCLGTLSLRHGHTSVVEGNFFFGEGKTAQYNGSEIGCGGIRVYGMNHQIYNNYFEGLTGSKWDAAITITNGDVANSSTSLTSHFLPENVVFAHNTLVNNVSNIEIGFDNNGNYGRVPKNCRLINNLIVSSTNPIVKSYSPASLAGVSFENNLMHAIGTASVGLTSYNQTQVLEADPLLIKTKCRAYAANCEFVTGFELYKPTTGSPAINASVVYAPAEKDIEGQPAIGTRDIGADEFNPDVVISNAPMDETTAGPLASEQYSFEANTSTGLQYPSIQQVNVGPNPFTGNTYLRVPHVDTGRATIQVYDATGIMVKQETVQIQNGEAVLYISRKGLFFCLVDVENQQFQFKIISK
;
A
#
# COMPACT_ATOMS: atom_id res chain seq x y z
N MET A 1 -51.80 22.89 70.22
CA MET A 1 -52.51 24.12 69.77
C MET A 1 -52.70 23.99 68.27
N LYS A 2 -53.88 23.54 67.83
CA LYS A 2 -54.92 24.36 67.16
C LYS A 2 -54.36 25.05 65.90
N ALA A 3 -54.52 24.44 64.72
CA ALA A 3 -55.66 24.56 63.78
C ALA A 3 -55.31 25.60 62.69
N LEU A 4 -55.48 25.39 61.38
CA LEU A 4 -56.64 24.82 60.69
C LEU A 4 -56.25 24.34 59.27
N HIS A 5 -56.98 23.32 58.79
CA HIS A 5 -56.86 22.62 57.52
C HIS A 5 -57.47 23.37 56.31
N ALA A 6 -56.90 23.08 55.13
CA ALA A 6 -57.49 22.81 53.79
C ALA A 6 -58.80 23.50 53.32
N VAL A 7 -58.84 23.94 52.04
CA VAL A 7 -59.87 23.61 51.01
C VAL A 7 -59.67 24.42 49.68
N PHE A 8 -59.57 23.66 48.57
CA PHE A 8 -60.03 23.89 47.17
C PHE A 8 -59.42 24.93 46.20
N THR A 9 -58.69 24.40 45.20
CA THR A 9 -58.85 24.46 43.73
C THR A 9 -59.79 25.53 43.09
N PHE A 10 -59.27 26.42 42.22
CA PHE A 10 -59.54 26.51 40.75
C PHE A 10 -58.97 27.82 40.11
N PHE A 11 -58.23 27.65 39.01
CA PHE A 11 -58.01 28.55 37.85
C PHE A 11 -57.68 30.05 38.01
N LEU A 12 -56.46 30.41 37.59
CA LEU A 12 -56.28 31.30 36.43
C LEU A 12 -54.94 31.00 35.74
N LEU A 13 -54.99 30.22 34.65
CA LEU A 13 -53.91 30.19 33.67
C LEU A 13 -53.77 31.60 33.08
N MET A 14 -52.63 32.24 33.33
CA MET A 14 -52.18 33.37 32.52
C MET A 14 -50.83 32.97 31.93
N THR A 15 -50.91 32.12 30.89
CA THR A 15 -49.81 31.89 29.96
C THR A 15 -49.56 33.20 29.22
N CYS A 16 -48.66 34.04 29.73
CA CYS A 16 -47.89 34.92 28.88
C CYS A 16 -46.90 34.05 28.10
N SER A 17 -47.37 33.44 27.01
CA SER A 17 -46.50 33.00 25.93
C SER A 17 -45.91 34.26 25.29
N LEU A 18 -44.83 34.76 25.88
CA LEU A 18 -43.83 35.51 25.13
C LEU A 18 -43.27 34.50 24.12
N PHE A 19 -43.82 34.49 22.91
CA PHE A 19 -43.13 33.90 21.78
C PHE A 19 -41.80 34.63 21.66
N VAL A 20 -40.71 33.98 22.09
CA VAL A 20 -39.38 34.37 21.67
C VAL A 20 -39.37 34.13 20.16
N GLN A 21 -39.49 35.19 19.36
CA GLN A 21 -39.28 35.05 17.91
C GLN A 21 -37.86 34.52 17.69
N GLY A 22 -37.70 33.49 16.87
CA GLY A 22 -36.39 32.97 16.51
C GLY A 22 -35.54 34.04 15.84
N GLU A 23 -34.24 34.04 16.12
CA GLU A 23 -33.31 34.99 15.51
C GLU A 23 -33.18 34.68 14.00
N THR A 24 -33.42 35.70 13.16
CA THR A 24 -33.31 35.61 11.69
C THR A 24 -32.09 36.40 11.22
N LEU A 25 -31.19 35.75 10.50
CA LEU A 25 -29.94 36.35 9.99
C LEU A 25 -30.12 36.99 8.62
N ILE A 26 -30.86 36.31 7.73
CA ILE A 26 -31.21 36.81 6.41
C ILE A 26 -32.59 36.25 6.05
N ASN A 27 -33.42 37.07 5.43
CA ASN A 27 -34.68 36.66 4.82
C ASN A 27 -34.94 37.63 3.68
N THR A 28 -34.56 37.23 2.47
CA THR A 28 -34.50 38.15 1.34
C THR A 28 -34.78 37.47 0.01
N SER A 29 -35.50 38.17 -0.87
CA SER A 29 -35.52 37.91 -2.32
C SER A 29 -34.63 38.91 -3.07
N PHE A 30 -33.69 39.53 -2.35
CA PHE A 30 -32.80 40.58 -2.82
C PHE A 30 -33.51 41.82 -3.37
N GLU A 31 -34.66 42.16 -2.79
CA GLU A 31 -35.52 43.22 -3.29
C GLU A 31 -35.06 44.62 -2.87
N ASN A 32 -35.46 45.63 -3.66
CA ASN A 32 -35.15 47.02 -3.35
C ASN A 32 -35.78 47.47 -2.02
N GLY A 33 -36.96 46.93 -1.70
CA GLY A 33 -37.60 47.13 -0.40
C GLY A 33 -36.82 46.55 0.79
N GLU A 34 -35.87 45.64 0.53
CA GLU A 34 -34.98 45.01 1.50
C GLU A 34 -33.59 45.70 1.51
N ASN A 35 -33.46 46.85 0.86
CA ASN A 35 -32.25 47.65 0.69
C ASN A 35 -31.16 46.98 -0.17
N TYR A 36 -31.55 46.17 -1.15
CA TYR A 36 -30.66 45.69 -2.21
C TYR A 36 -30.80 46.54 -3.47
N THR A 37 -29.68 46.97 -4.03
CA THR A 37 -29.64 47.78 -5.26
C THR A 37 -29.02 46.98 -6.40
N VAL A 38 -29.63 47.07 -7.60
CA VAL A 38 -29.13 46.42 -8.82
C VAL A 38 -27.68 46.82 -9.06
N GLY A 39 -26.81 45.83 -9.29
CA GLY A 39 -25.36 46.02 -9.37
C GLY A 39 -24.62 45.17 -8.34
N SER A 40 -23.35 45.47 -8.10
CA SER A 40 -22.50 44.66 -7.20
C SER A 40 -23.10 44.55 -5.81
N VAL A 41 -23.25 43.32 -5.29
CA VAL A 41 -23.72 43.08 -3.92
C VAL A 41 -22.64 43.38 -2.88
N ASN A 42 -21.39 43.58 -3.30
CA ASN A 42 -20.27 43.81 -2.38
C ASN A 42 -20.52 45.02 -1.47
N ASN A 43 -20.36 44.83 -0.16
CA ASN A 43 -20.66 45.79 0.90
C ASN A 43 -22.13 46.18 1.07
N GLN A 44 -23.08 45.54 0.37
CA GLN A 44 -24.50 45.66 0.65
C GLN A 44 -24.90 44.62 1.70
N GLN A 45 -25.62 45.01 2.75
CA GLN A 45 -26.22 44.09 3.73
C GLN A 45 -25.27 42.94 4.16
N LYS A 46 -24.03 43.26 4.57
CA LYS A 46 -22.98 42.31 5.01
C LYS A 46 -22.47 41.30 3.95
N TRP A 47 -22.80 41.47 2.69
CA TRP A 47 -22.20 40.70 1.59
C TRP A 47 -20.80 41.19 1.26
N LYS A 48 -19.91 40.25 0.97
CA LYS A 48 -18.54 40.48 0.54
C LYS A 48 -18.26 39.66 -0.71
N VAL A 49 -17.70 40.31 -1.73
CA VAL A 49 -17.19 39.67 -2.94
C VAL A 49 -15.67 39.75 -2.89
N THR A 50 -15.00 38.61 -2.70
CA THR A 50 -13.54 38.55 -2.61
C THR A 50 -12.93 38.28 -3.99
N THR A 51 -13.51 37.36 -4.77
CA THR A 51 -13.11 37.06 -6.14
C THR A 51 -14.32 36.68 -7.00
N GLY A 52 -14.22 36.87 -8.31
CA GLY A 52 -15.35 36.70 -9.23
C GLY A 52 -16.35 37.85 -9.11
N SER A 53 -17.63 37.57 -9.40
CA SER A 53 -18.70 38.58 -9.41
C SER A 53 -19.91 38.09 -8.61
N GLY A 54 -20.49 38.99 -7.81
CA GLY A 54 -21.78 38.83 -7.14
C GLY A 54 -22.60 40.10 -7.38
N VAL A 55 -23.72 39.97 -8.08
CA VAL A 55 -24.51 41.12 -8.59
C VAL A 55 -25.99 40.88 -8.31
N ILE A 56 -26.67 41.87 -7.76
CA ILE A 56 -28.13 41.91 -7.74
C ILE A 56 -28.62 42.24 -9.14
N THR A 57 -29.41 41.36 -9.73
CA THR A 57 -29.97 41.49 -11.08
C THR A 57 -31.48 41.64 -11.05
N SER A 58 -32.03 42.42 -11.96
CA SER A 58 -33.48 42.53 -12.21
C SER A 58 -33.89 41.87 -13.54
N GLU A 59 -33.04 41.01 -14.08
CA GLU A 59 -33.32 40.25 -15.31
C GLU A 59 -34.34 39.15 -15.00
N ALA A 60 -35.56 39.29 -15.53
CA ALA A 60 -36.69 38.40 -15.20
C ALA A 60 -36.41 36.90 -15.40
N ALA A 61 -35.53 36.53 -16.33
CA ALA A 61 -35.14 35.13 -16.56
C ALA A 61 -34.27 34.52 -15.44
N LEU A 62 -33.73 35.38 -14.57
CA LEU A 62 -32.78 35.04 -13.50
C LEU A 62 -33.37 35.26 -12.10
N VAL A 63 -34.65 35.62 -12.00
CA VAL A 63 -35.40 35.84 -10.76
C VAL A 63 -36.41 34.71 -10.59
N TYR A 64 -36.48 34.12 -9.40
CA TYR A 64 -37.45 33.06 -9.09
C TYR A 64 -38.79 33.68 -8.67
N ALA A 65 -38.75 34.66 -7.76
CA ALA A 65 -39.92 35.37 -7.26
C ALA A 65 -39.57 36.83 -6.97
N GLY A 66 -40.50 37.76 -7.20
CA GLY A 66 -40.26 39.19 -7.00
C GLY A 66 -39.69 39.89 -8.23
N GLN A 67 -38.83 40.90 -8.03
CA GLN A 67 -38.24 41.73 -9.08
C GLN A 67 -36.71 41.57 -9.19
N GLN A 68 -36.04 41.03 -8.17
CA GLN A 68 -34.59 40.97 -8.10
C GLN A 68 -34.08 39.61 -7.61
N ALA A 69 -32.80 39.31 -7.85
CA ALA A 69 -32.14 38.10 -7.36
C ALA A 69 -30.62 38.30 -7.30
N LEU A 70 -29.91 37.46 -6.56
CA LEU A 70 -28.44 37.44 -6.54
C LEU A 70 -27.92 36.55 -7.67
N ARG A 71 -27.09 37.10 -8.56
CA ARG A 71 -26.35 36.34 -9.58
C ARG A 71 -24.87 36.30 -9.25
N THR A 72 -24.28 35.10 -9.27
CA THR A 72 -22.84 34.88 -9.09
C THR A 72 -22.20 34.37 -10.38
N THR A 73 -21.12 35.00 -10.82
CA THR A 73 -20.43 34.65 -12.07
C THR A 73 -18.90 34.72 -11.98
N THR A 74 -18.21 33.91 -12.76
CA THR A 74 -16.77 34.04 -13.07
C THR A 74 -16.49 33.41 -14.44
N SER A 75 -15.45 33.88 -15.15
CA SER A 75 -15.13 33.44 -16.52
C SER A 75 -13.75 32.83 -16.72
N ALA A 76 -12.95 32.66 -15.66
CA ALA A 76 -11.65 31.95 -15.68
C ALA A 76 -10.99 31.86 -14.28
N SER A 77 -11.38 32.72 -13.34
CA SER A 77 -10.78 32.82 -12.00
C SER A 77 -11.62 32.14 -10.93
N ASN A 78 -11.09 32.10 -9.71
CA ASN A 78 -11.83 31.74 -8.51
C ASN A 78 -13.06 32.64 -8.28
N LEU A 79 -14.13 32.06 -7.74
CA LEU A 79 -15.30 32.76 -7.22
C LEU A 79 -15.33 32.65 -5.70
N GLN A 80 -15.59 33.77 -5.03
CA GLN A 80 -15.88 33.81 -3.60
C GLN A 80 -16.80 34.99 -3.29
N VAL A 81 -18.08 34.69 -3.08
CA VAL A 81 -19.13 35.61 -2.65
C VAL A 81 -19.69 35.09 -1.32
N GLU A 82 -19.69 35.90 -0.28
CA GLU A 82 -20.07 35.46 1.06
C GLU A 82 -20.92 36.49 1.79
N HIS A 83 -21.88 36.02 2.58
CA HIS A 83 -22.59 36.83 3.55
C HIS A 83 -22.10 36.47 4.95
N ILE A 84 -21.49 37.44 5.63
CA ILE A 84 -20.88 37.24 6.95
C ILE A 84 -21.78 37.92 7.99
N ALA A 85 -22.66 37.14 8.62
CA ALA A 85 -23.65 37.67 9.56
C ALA A 85 -22.99 38.15 10.87
N TYR A 86 -21.98 37.40 11.34
CA TYR A 86 -21.19 37.69 12.54
C TYR A 86 -19.70 37.62 12.22
N ALA A 87 -18.91 38.48 12.86
CA ALA A 87 -17.45 38.42 12.78
C ALA A 87 -16.91 37.15 13.46
N SER A 88 -15.73 36.69 13.04
CA SER A 88 -15.12 35.43 13.47
C SER A 88 -14.76 35.30 14.95
N ASN A 89 -14.92 36.38 15.70
CA ASN A 89 -14.57 36.48 17.11
C ASN A 89 -15.81 36.73 17.99
N VAL A 90 -17.00 36.57 17.43
CA VAL A 90 -18.28 36.81 18.10
C VAL A 90 -19.07 35.50 18.09
N THR A 91 -19.70 35.17 19.22
CA THR A 91 -20.69 34.09 19.31
C THR A 91 -21.81 34.36 18.31
N ALA A 92 -22.09 33.39 17.45
CA ALA A 92 -23.07 33.56 16.38
C ALA A 92 -24.35 32.77 16.68
N LEU A 93 -25.16 32.48 15.65
CA LEU A 93 -26.42 31.77 15.85
C LEU A 93 -26.16 30.30 16.19
N GLY A 94 -26.36 29.94 17.46
CA GLY A 94 -26.25 28.58 17.98
C GLY A 94 -27.55 27.77 17.85
N GLY A 95 -27.55 26.53 18.33
CA GLY A 95 -28.73 25.65 18.30
C GLY A 95 -29.10 25.16 16.88
N ASP A 96 -30.40 25.03 16.63
CA ASP A 96 -30.91 24.66 15.30
C ASP A 96 -30.93 25.89 14.38
N VAL A 97 -30.26 25.79 13.23
CA VAL A 97 -30.24 26.83 12.20
C VAL A 97 -30.77 26.28 10.89
N TYR A 98 -31.68 27.00 10.26
CA TYR A 98 -32.29 26.63 9.00
C TYR A 98 -31.77 27.54 7.88
N VAL A 99 -31.46 26.94 6.72
CA VAL A 99 -31.08 27.65 5.49
C VAL A 99 -32.04 27.22 4.39
N ASP A 100 -32.73 28.14 3.74
CA ASP A 100 -33.62 27.84 2.61
C ASP A 100 -33.33 28.81 1.46
N PHE A 101 -33.22 28.31 0.23
CA PHE A 101 -33.08 29.16 -0.94
C PHE A 101 -33.42 28.43 -2.23
N TYR A 102 -33.72 29.20 -3.26
CA TYR A 102 -33.80 28.72 -4.63
C TYR A 102 -32.51 29.05 -5.37
N ILE A 103 -32.00 28.09 -6.14
CA ILE A 103 -30.83 28.26 -6.99
C ILE A 103 -31.10 27.76 -8.41
N ARG A 104 -30.63 28.53 -9.39
CA ARG A 104 -30.65 28.18 -10.82
C ARG A 104 -29.24 28.25 -11.37
N GLN A 105 -28.75 27.13 -11.87
CA GLN A 105 -27.51 27.10 -12.65
C GLN A 105 -27.83 27.56 -14.09
N ASN A 106 -27.42 28.79 -14.43
CA ASN A 106 -27.65 29.39 -15.75
C ASN A 106 -26.74 28.77 -16.81
N THR A 107 -25.58 28.26 -16.38
CA THR A 107 -24.71 27.36 -17.14
C THR A 107 -24.22 26.24 -16.21
N LEU A 108 -23.83 25.08 -16.75
CA LEU A 108 -23.15 24.07 -15.93
C LEU A 108 -21.80 24.65 -15.49
N PRO A 109 -21.44 24.51 -14.20
CA PRO A 109 -20.17 25.02 -13.74
C PRO A 109 -19.04 24.15 -14.33
N ALA A 110 -17.90 24.77 -14.65
CA ALA A 110 -16.76 24.07 -15.25
C ALA A 110 -16.09 23.09 -14.28
N VAL A 111 -16.12 23.41 -12.99
CA VAL A 111 -15.73 22.55 -11.86
C VAL A 111 -16.81 22.66 -10.79
N ASN A 112 -16.66 21.96 -9.65
CA ASN A 112 -17.68 21.99 -8.61
C ASN A 112 -17.92 23.41 -8.07
N TYR A 113 -19.14 23.92 -8.21
CA TYR A 113 -19.60 25.17 -7.59
C TYR A 113 -20.16 24.86 -6.21
N ALA A 114 -19.57 25.43 -5.16
CA ALA A 114 -19.84 25.07 -3.79
C ALA A 114 -20.64 26.15 -3.05
N ILE A 115 -21.64 25.71 -2.28
CA ILE A 115 -22.33 26.50 -1.26
C ILE A 115 -21.99 25.90 0.10
N THR A 116 -21.45 26.72 1.00
CA THR A 116 -20.90 26.25 2.28
C THR A 116 -21.39 27.12 3.42
N GLY A 117 -21.88 26.48 4.49
CA GLY A 117 -22.16 27.11 5.78
C GLY A 117 -20.95 27.02 6.70
N TYR A 118 -20.62 28.12 7.37
CA TYR A 118 -19.42 28.25 8.19
C TYR A 118 -19.73 28.63 9.63
N ASP A 119 -18.97 28.01 10.54
CA ASP A 119 -18.63 28.54 11.85
C ASP A 119 -17.26 29.21 11.73
N LEU A 120 -17.24 30.53 11.91
CA LEU A 120 -16.02 31.32 11.83
C LEU A 120 -15.50 31.52 13.26
N GLY A 121 -14.64 30.61 13.74
CA GLY A 121 -13.91 30.74 15.00
C GLY A 121 -12.39 30.87 14.81
N SER A 122 -11.63 30.65 15.89
CA SER A 122 -10.16 30.54 15.85
C SER A 122 -9.68 29.45 14.87
N ASN A 123 -10.53 28.45 14.64
CA ASN A 123 -10.43 27.52 13.55
C ASN A 123 -11.74 27.57 12.78
N THR A 124 -11.69 27.81 11.47
CA THR A 124 -12.88 27.79 10.64
C THR A 124 -13.40 26.36 10.47
N HIS A 125 -14.64 26.11 10.87
CA HIS A 125 -15.36 24.85 10.68
C HIS A 125 -16.42 25.00 9.59
N ARG A 126 -16.80 23.88 8.97
CA ARG A 126 -17.83 23.87 7.92
C ARG A 126 -18.98 22.98 8.35
N SER A 127 -20.14 23.59 8.59
CA SER A 127 -21.35 22.88 9.00
C SER A 127 -21.85 21.99 7.85
N PHE A 128 -21.99 22.55 6.66
CA PHE A 128 -22.35 21.80 5.46
C PHE A 128 -21.58 22.31 4.25
N MET A 129 -21.47 21.46 3.22
CA MET A 129 -20.99 21.86 1.90
C MET A 129 -21.79 21.11 0.83
N ILE A 130 -22.31 21.86 -0.14
CA ILE A 130 -23.07 21.35 -1.27
C ILE A 130 -22.33 21.76 -2.54
N GLU A 131 -21.89 20.77 -3.31
CA GLU A 131 -21.19 20.98 -4.58
C GLU A 131 -22.10 20.65 -5.76
N PHE A 132 -22.37 21.66 -6.58
CA PHE A 132 -23.01 21.56 -7.88
C PHE A 132 -21.96 21.11 -8.89
N GLN A 133 -22.05 19.86 -9.35
CA GLN A 133 -21.06 19.25 -10.24
C GLN A 133 -21.34 19.53 -11.74
N PRO A 134 -20.31 19.53 -12.60
CA PRO A 134 -20.48 19.74 -14.05
C PRO A 134 -21.44 18.74 -14.72
N ASN A 135 -21.74 17.61 -14.09
CA ASN A 135 -22.65 16.56 -14.60
C ASN A 135 -24.10 16.68 -14.08
N GLY A 136 -24.48 17.78 -13.42
CA GLY A 136 -25.85 18.01 -12.92
C GLY A 136 -26.20 17.28 -11.61
N LYS A 137 -25.21 16.69 -10.93
CA LYS A 137 -25.38 16.05 -9.62
C LYS A 137 -25.01 17.00 -8.50
N LEU A 138 -25.62 16.80 -7.34
CA LEU A 138 -25.16 17.40 -6.08
C LEU A 138 -24.20 16.42 -5.41
N LYS A 139 -23.06 16.94 -4.98
CA LYS A 139 -22.17 16.23 -4.06
C LYS A 139 -22.28 16.88 -2.68
N LEU A 140 -22.66 16.05 -1.73
CA LEU A 140 -22.84 16.37 -0.31
C LEU A 140 -21.74 15.70 0.49
N TYR A 141 -21.64 16.03 1.77
CA TYR A 141 -20.55 15.53 2.58
C TYR A 141 -21.00 15.06 3.96
N ASP A 142 -20.52 13.89 4.34
CA ASP A 142 -20.72 13.28 5.65
C ASP A 142 -19.35 13.23 6.32
N GLY A 143 -19.00 14.28 7.06
CA GLY A 143 -17.62 14.55 7.43
C GLY A 143 -16.73 14.77 6.19
N SER A 144 -15.57 14.12 6.18
CA SER A 144 -14.64 14.19 5.05
C SER A 144 -15.12 13.43 3.80
N SER A 145 -16.08 12.53 3.95
CA SER A 145 -16.56 11.64 2.88
C SER A 145 -17.60 12.30 1.98
N GLY A 146 -17.39 12.26 0.66
CA GLY A 146 -18.34 12.78 -0.32
C GLY A 146 -19.42 11.77 -0.69
N TRP A 147 -20.67 12.23 -0.80
CA TRP A 147 -21.83 11.45 -1.24
C TRP A 147 -22.53 12.17 -2.39
N SER A 148 -22.61 11.55 -3.56
CA SER A 148 -23.26 12.14 -4.74
C SER A 148 -24.70 11.65 -4.88
N THR A 149 -25.61 12.57 -5.19
CA THR A 149 -27.02 12.27 -5.51
C THR A 149 -27.15 11.65 -6.92
N GLN A 150 -28.36 11.19 -7.25
CA GLN A 150 -28.81 11.10 -8.66
C GLN A 150 -28.78 12.51 -9.30
N PRO A 151 -28.86 12.66 -10.64
CA PRO A 151 -28.98 13.98 -11.27
C PRO A 151 -30.09 14.77 -10.59
N ALA A 152 -29.74 15.92 -10.02
CA ALA A 152 -30.60 16.66 -9.10
C ALA A 152 -30.95 18.05 -9.64
N TYR A 153 -30.24 18.54 -10.66
CA TYR A 153 -30.56 19.81 -11.32
C TYR A 153 -30.11 19.81 -12.79
N ALA A 154 -30.76 20.65 -13.59
CA ALA A 154 -30.39 20.90 -14.99
C ALA A 154 -30.09 22.38 -15.21
N VAL A 155 -29.47 22.70 -16.34
CA VAL A 155 -29.26 24.10 -16.74
C VAL A 155 -30.61 24.78 -16.90
N GLY A 156 -30.74 25.94 -16.28
CA GLY A 156 -31.89 26.80 -16.42
C GLY A 156 -33.11 26.42 -15.59
N THR A 157 -33.02 25.39 -14.75
CA THR A 157 -34.09 25.00 -13.81
C THR A 157 -33.79 25.52 -12.41
N TRP A 158 -34.81 26.04 -11.72
CA TRP A 158 -34.72 26.37 -10.30
C TRP A 158 -34.81 25.10 -9.45
N VAL A 159 -33.96 25.04 -8.44
CA VAL A 159 -33.95 23.97 -7.42
C VAL A 159 -34.00 24.62 -6.05
N ARG A 160 -34.93 24.18 -5.21
CA ARG A 160 -34.98 24.60 -3.80
C ARG A 160 -34.03 23.73 -2.99
N ILE A 161 -33.19 24.37 -2.19
CA ILE A 161 -32.27 23.73 -1.28
C ILE A 161 -32.61 24.18 0.14
N SER A 162 -32.88 23.22 1.00
CA SER A 162 -33.26 23.48 2.40
C SER A 162 -32.38 22.66 3.32
N VAL A 163 -31.66 23.31 4.24
CA VAL A 163 -30.75 22.69 5.21
C VAL A 163 -31.28 22.94 6.61
N LYS A 164 -31.30 21.91 7.45
CA LYS A 164 -31.34 22.06 8.92
C LYS A 164 -29.97 21.72 9.48
N ILE A 165 -29.38 22.65 10.21
CA ILE A 165 -28.09 22.53 10.89
C ILE A 165 -28.38 22.35 12.38
N ASP A 166 -27.89 21.26 12.98
CA ASP A 166 -27.90 21.02 14.42
C ASP A 166 -26.49 21.27 14.95
N ASN A 167 -26.25 22.49 15.42
CA ASN A 167 -24.96 22.88 16.01
C ASN A 167 -24.69 22.16 17.34
N GLY A 168 -25.72 21.62 18.02
CA GLY A 168 -25.55 20.89 19.27
C GLY A 168 -24.91 19.51 19.06
N THR A 169 -25.21 18.85 17.94
CA THR A 169 -24.67 17.51 17.62
C THR A 169 -23.66 17.50 16.48
N GLY A 170 -23.38 18.64 15.83
CA GLY A 170 -22.47 18.72 14.70
C GLY A 170 -22.98 17.97 13.47
N LYS A 171 -24.31 18.05 13.24
CA LYS A 171 -24.99 17.32 12.16
C LYS A 171 -25.88 18.24 11.34
N TYR A 172 -26.15 17.85 10.12
CA TYR A 172 -27.11 18.54 9.28
C TYR A 172 -28.01 17.57 8.49
N GLN A 173 -29.19 18.05 8.15
CA GLN A 173 -30.16 17.40 7.27
C GLN A 173 -30.38 18.29 6.06
N LEU A 174 -30.73 17.69 4.92
CA LEU A 174 -30.94 18.42 3.68
C LEU A 174 -32.19 17.89 2.97
N ALA A 175 -32.98 18.82 2.45
CA ALA A 175 -34.06 18.56 1.53
C ALA A 175 -33.79 19.23 0.17
N VAL A 176 -34.21 18.58 -0.91
CA VAL A 176 -34.11 19.10 -2.27
C VAL A 176 -35.52 19.16 -2.85
N ASN A 177 -35.94 20.34 -3.33
CA ASN A 177 -37.31 20.58 -3.81
C ASN A 177 -38.40 20.18 -2.79
N GLY A 178 -38.14 20.42 -1.50
CA GLY A 178 -39.05 20.08 -0.41
C GLY A 178 -39.01 18.60 0.03
N GLU A 179 -38.33 17.72 -0.70
CA GLU A 179 -38.18 16.32 -0.32
C GLU A 179 -36.96 16.13 0.59
N LEU A 180 -37.20 15.70 1.83
CA LEU A 180 -36.14 15.38 2.79
C LEU A 180 -35.36 14.16 2.31
N MET A 181 -34.04 14.27 2.25
CA MET A 181 -33.22 13.10 1.96
C MET A 181 -33.19 12.15 3.16
N ASN A 182 -33.25 10.85 2.87
CA ASN A 182 -33.21 9.80 3.89
C ASN A 182 -31.79 9.56 4.44
N LYS A 183 -31.14 10.63 4.94
CA LYS A 183 -29.83 10.59 5.57
C LYS A 183 -29.60 11.83 6.44
N ILE A 184 -29.02 11.62 7.63
CA ILE A 184 -28.43 12.68 8.46
C ILE A 184 -26.93 12.69 8.20
N PHE A 185 -26.35 13.87 8.00
CA PHE A 185 -24.94 14.06 7.67
C PHE A 185 -24.20 14.63 8.87
N ASN A 186 -22.95 14.19 9.08
CA ASN A 186 -22.04 14.89 10.00
C ASN A 186 -21.51 16.17 9.33
N PHE A 187 -21.17 17.17 10.15
CA PHE A 187 -20.56 18.40 9.66
C PHE A 187 -19.36 18.14 8.76
N ARG A 188 -19.25 18.90 7.66
CA ARG A 188 -18.24 18.71 6.62
C ARG A 188 -16.83 18.64 7.18
N GLU A 189 -16.51 19.55 8.09
CA GLU A 189 -15.17 19.67 8.66
C GLU A 189 -15.24 20.22 10.08
N ILE A 190 -14.82 19.39 11.03
CA ILE A 190 -14.60 19.73 12.44
C ILE A 190 -13.10 19.69 12.66
N LYS A 191 -12.51 20.79 13.13
CA LYS A 191 -11.07 20.89 13.41
C LYS A 191 -10.86 20.82 14.92
N ASN A 192 -9.72 20.27 15.33
CA ASN A 192 -9.32 20.17 16.74
C ASN A 192 -10.35 19.48 17.64
N ASN A 193 -11.17 18.57 17.09
CA ASN A 193 -12.25 17.87 17.79
C ASN A 193 -13.22 18.83 18.50
N ALA A 194 -13.49 20.01 17.93
CA ALA A 194 -14.46 20.95 18.49
C ALA A 194 -15.83 20.27 18.69
N THR A 195 -16.48 20.55 19.82
CA THR A 195 -17.78 20.00 20.22
C THR A 195 -18.87 21.09 20.36
N SER A 196 -18.51 22.34 20.05
CA SER A 196 -19.35 23.53 20.09
C SER A 196 -19.30 24.18 18.72
N PHE A 197 -20.45 24.57 18.18
CA PHE A 197 -20.52 25.23 16.89
C PHE A 197 -21.55 26.36 16.90
N ASP A 198 -21.32 27.40 16.12
CA ASP A 198 -22.30 28.43 15.78
C ASP A 198 -22.35 28.64 14.25
N PHE A 199 -23.38 29.33 13.74
CA PHE A 199 -23.46 29.69 12.31
C PHE A 199 -23.11 31.17 12.08
N HIS A 200 -21.98 31.45 11.41
CA HIS A 200 -21.50 32.81 11.14
C HIS A 200 -21.75 33.29 9.72
N ALA A 201 -21.58 32.41 8.73
CA ALA A 201 -21.53 32.83 7.34
C ALA A 201 -21.98 31.76 6.35
N ILE A 202 -22.46 32.22 5.19
CA ILE A 202 -22.67 31.40 4.00
C ILE A 202 -21.76 31.89 2.87
N ARG A 203 -21.17 30.96 2.12
CA ARG A 203 -20.29 31.26 0.98
C ARG A 203 -20.69 30.49 -0.26
N PHE A 204 -20.68 31.20 -1.38
CA PHE A 204 -20.76 30.70 -2.74
C PHE A 204 -19.36 30.77 -3.33
N SER A 205 -18.83 29.65 -3.80
CA SER A 205 -17.42 29.57 -4.20
C SER A 205 -17.12 28.56 -5.30
N MET A 206 -16.04 28.80 -6.03
CA MET A 206 -15.50 27.90 -7.04
C MET A 206 -14.00 28.17 -7.21
N ASN A 207 -13.18 27.13 -7.37
CA ASN A 207 -11.73 27.30 -7.39
C ASN A 207 -11.18 27.86 -8.72
N SER A 208 -11.81 27.55 -9.85
CA SER A 208 -11.37 27.99 -11.19
C SER A 208 -12.47 27.77 -12.24
N GLY A 209 -12.32 28.34 -13.44
CA GLY A 209 -13.22 28.06 -14.57
C GLY A 209 -14.44 28.99 -14.64
N THR A 210 -15.49 28.54 -15.32
CA THR A 210 -16.72 29.32 -15.56
C THR A 210 -17.85 28.88 -14.66
N CYS A 211 -18.57 29.82 -14.05
CA CYS A 211 -19.88 29.55 -13.46
C CYS A 211 -20.83 30.72 -13.67
N ASP A 212 -22.11 30.40 -13.69
CA ASP A 212 -23.18 31.39 -13.73
C ASP A 212 -24.39 30.80 -13.01
N ALA A 213 -24.65 31.29 -11.80
CA ALA A 213 -25.72 30.81 -10.95
C ALA A 213 -26.52 31.97 -10.35
N SER A 214 -27.85 31.85 -10.35
CA SER A 214 -28.77 32.78 -9.69
C SER A 214 -29.33 32.16 -8.41
N ILE A 215 -29.47 32.97 -7.37
CA ILE A 215 -29.97 32.62 -6.04
C ILE A 215 -31.06 33.60 -5.66
N ASP A 216 -32.15 33.08 -5.11
CA ASP A 216 -33.32 33.86 -4.74
C ASP A 216 -34.04 33.25 -3.52
N ASN A 217 -34.88 34.03 -2.85
CA ASN A 217 -35.60 33.67 -1.61
C ASN A 217 -34.67 33.03 -0.55
N LEU A 218 -33.55 33.69 -0.23
CA LEU A 218 -32.60 33.19 0.76
C LEU A 218 -33.05 33.52 2.18
N TYR A 219 -33.34 32.48 2.95
CA TYR A 219 -33.61 32.51 4.38
C TYR A 219 -32.48 31.82 5.15
N ILE A 220 -32.03 32.45 6.24
CA ILE A 220 -31.19 31.83 7.27
C ILE A 220 -31.67 32.32 8.63
N GLY A 221 -32.07 31.41 9.51
CA GLY A 221 -32.53 31.76 10.86
C GLY A 221 -32.88 30.55 11.71
N ALA A 222 -33.35 30.81 12.92
CA ALA A 222 -33.73 29.78 13.90
C ALA A 222 -35.16 29.25 13.71
N ASP A 223 -36.00 29.91 12.92
CA ASP A 223 -37.37 29.45 12.69
C ASP A 223 -37.38 28.29 11.69
N PRO A 224 -38.07 27.16 12.00
CA PRO A 224 -38.15 26.03 11.09
C PRO A 224 -38.84 26.37 9.76
N ILE A 225 -38.39 25.72 8.69
CA ILE A 225 -39.02 25.79 7.37
C ILE A 225 -40.35 25.04 7.42
N SER A 226 -41.46 25.79 7.37
CA SER A 226 -42.79 25.32 7.78
C SER A 226 -43.38 24.17 6.95
N ASP A 227 -42.96 24.02 5.68
CA ASP A 227 -43.43 22.99 4.77
C ASP A 227 -42.51 21.76 4.68
N ILE A 228 -41.42 21.73 5.47
CA ILE A 228 -40.48 20.61 5.52
C ILE A 228 -40.39 20.07 6.94
N SER A 229 -40.78 18.81 7.13
CA SER A 229 -40.66 18.12 8.41
C SER A 229 -39.26 17.53 8.59
N PHE A 230 -38.30 18.37 8.96
CA PHE A 230 -36.98 17.88 9.42
C PHE A 230 -37.13 17.08 10.70
N GLN A 231 -36.23 16.11 10.92
CA GLN A 231 -36.20 15.39 12.19
C GLN A 231 -35.84 16.36 13.33
N GLU A 232 -36.47 16.18 14.50
CA GLU A 232 -36.15 16.95 15.71
C GLU A 232 -34.68 16.78 16.08
N SER A 233 -34.06 17.85 16.57
CA SER A 233 -32.67 17.77 17.05
C SER A 233 -32.64 17.08 18.40
N SER A 234 -31.60 16.27 18.62
CA SER A 234 -31.47 15.59 19.89
C SER A 234 -31.18 16.60 21.00
N THR A 235 -31.91 16.51 22.11
CA THR A 235 -31.61 17.25 23.34
C THR A 235 -30.51 16.59 24.16
N GLU A 236 -30.10 15.38 23.78
CA GLU A 236 -29.03 14.67 24.44
C GLU A 236 -27.68 15.32 24.16
N ARG A 237 -26.85 15.42 25.19
CA ARG A 237 -25.49 15.93 25.20
C ARG A 237 -24.56 14.91 25.84
N THR A 238 -23.30 14.95 25.44
CA THR A 238 -22.24 14.11 25.97
C THR A 238 -21.25 14.97 26.74
N ILE A 239 -20.71 14.40 27.82
CA ILE A 239 -19.58 14.99 28.55
C ILE A 239 -18.43 14.00 28.44
N SER A 240 -17.38 14.40 27.72
CA SER A 240 -16.15 13.62 27.58
C SER A 240 -15.16 14.05 28.66
N ILE A 241 -14.69 13.11 29.48
CA ILE A 241 -13.73 13.39 30.55
C ILE A 241 -12.34 12.98 30.10
N THR A 242 -11.40 13.93 30.09
CA THR A 242 -9.97 13.65 29.99
C THR A 242 -9.40 13.57 31.40
N GLN A 243 -9.11 12.36 31.87
CA GLN A 243 -8.53 12.19 33.21
C GLN A 243 -7.14 12.86 33.27
N PRO A 244 -6.82 13.60 34.35
CA PRO A 244 -5.47 14.11 34.54
C PRO A 244 -4.49 12.95 34.73
N ALA A 245 -3.20 13.23 34.53
CA ALA A 245 -2.13 12.25 34.80
C ALA A 245 -2.10 11.81 36.28
N TYR A 246 -2.62 12.65 37.18
CA TYR A 246 -2.69 12.44 38.63
C TYR A 246 -4.08 12.86 39.14
N GLY A 247 -4.79 11.95 39.80
CA GLY A 247 -6.15 12.19 40.31
C GLY A 247 -7.27 11.75 39.37
N THR A 248 -8.51 11.93 39.81
CA THR A 248 -9.70 11.45 39.10
C THR A 248 -10.79 12.51 39.08
N ILE A 249 -11.34 12.78 37.90
CA ILE A 249 -12.54 13.60 37.70
C ILE A 249 -13.78 12.71 37.77
N SER A 250 -14.78 13.14 38.55
CA SER A 250 -16.10 12.53 38.66
C SER A 250 -17.21 13.56 38.41
N LEU A 251 -18.36 13.11 37.89
CA LEU A 251 -19.54 13.94 37.66
C LEU A 251 -20.70 13.50 38.56
N GLU A 252 -21.49 14.45 39.03
CA GLU A 252 -22.73 14.20 39.76
C GLU A 252 -23.88 15.04 39.16
N PRO A 253 -24.95 14.41 38.61
CA PRO A 253 -25.08 12.97 38.39
C PRO A 253 -24.15 12.46 37.26
N GLN A 254 -23.65 11.22 37.37
CA GLN A 254 -22.97 10.56 36.26
C GLN A 254 -23.99 9.89 35.33
N LYS A 255 -24.01 10.27 34.05
CA LYS A 255 -24.89 9.70 33.03
C LYS A 255 -24.12 9.44 31.73
N SER A 256 -24.59 8.48 30.94
CA SER A 256 -24.07 8.25 29.58
C SER A 256 -24.44 9.38 28.62
N LYS A 257 -25.52 10.12 28.92
CA LYS A 257 -25.99 11.30 28.20
C LYS A 257 -26.70 12.25 29.17
N TYR A 258 -26.62 13.54 28.88
CA TYR A 258 -27.20 14.63 29.67
C TYR A 258 -28.22 15.37 28.82
N GLU A 259 -29.25 15.93 29.42
CA GLU A 259 -30.18 16.77 28.67
C GLU A 259 -29.62 18.19 28.51
N LEU A 260 -29.94 18.84 27.39
CA LEU A 260 -29.64 20.26 27.19
C LEU A 260 -30.22 21.08 28.35
N ASN A 261 -29.38 21.94 28.94
CA ASN A 261 -29.62 22.74 30.14
C ASN A 261 -29.66 21.97 31.46
N GLU A 262 -29.27 20.70 31.49
CA GLU A 262 -29.10 19.95 32.74
C GLU A 262 -27.95 20.54 33.58
N GLN A 263 -28.14 20.69 34.89
CA GLN A 263 -27.06 21.05 35.82
C GLN A 263 -26.26 19.83 36.26
N VAL A 264 -24.93 19.93 36.18
CA VAL A 264 -23.99 18.86 36.56
C VAL A 264 -22.89 19.47 37.44
N SER A 265 -22.41 18.68 38.41
CA SER A 265 -21.26 19.04 39.24
C SER A 265 -20.06 18.19 38.87
N ALA A 266 -18.92 18.80 38.53
CA ALA A 266 -17.63 18.13 38.36
C ALA A 266 -16.80 18.25 39.63
N SER A 267 -16.23 17.14 40.09
CA SER A 267 -15.26 17.12 41.20
C SER A 267 -13.97 16.45 40.75
N VAL A 268 -12.83 16.98 41.20
CA VAL A 268 -11.53 16.33 41.00
C VAL A 268 -10.99 15.88 42.36
N SER A 269 -10.73 14.59 42.50
CA SER A 269 -10.03 14.03 43.65
C SER A 269 -8.55 13.95 43.31
N VAL A 270 -7.71 14.63 44.08
CA VAL A 270 -6.26 14.56 43.94
C VAL A 270 -5.66 13.75 45.09
N PRO A 271 -4.72 12.82 44.82
CA PRO A 271 -3.97 12.13 45.88
C PRO A 271 -3.11 13.10 46.68
N ASN A 272 -2.66 12.70 47.87
CA ASN A 272 -1.62 13.43 48.60
C ASN A 272 -0.39 13.64 47.70
N HIS A 273 0.36 14.73 47.92
CA HIS A 273 1.55 15.11 47.13
C HIS A 273 1.25 15.68 45.73
N TYR A 274 -0.02 15.90 45.41
CA TYR A 274 -0.48 16.48 44.15
C TYR A 274 -1.42 17.66 44.38
N ILE A 275 -1.34 18.65 43.48
CA ILE A 275 -2.11 19.88 43.57
C ILE A 275 -2.96 20.05 42.32
N PHE A 276 -4.28 20.14 42.51
CA PHE A 276 -5.18 20.62 41.46
C PHE A 276 -4.98 22.12 41.26
N THR A 277 -4.64 22.52 40.04
CA THR A 277 -4.34 23.92 39.71
C THR A 277 -5.40 24.59 38.84
N GLY A 278 -6.31 23.81 38.25
CA GLY A 278 -7.44 24.33 37.51
C GLY A 278 -8.05 23.32 36.54
N TRP A 279 -9.31 23.55 36.18
CA TRP A 279 -9.99 22.79 35.13
C TRP A 279 -9.42 23.14 33.76
N THR A 280 -9.52 22.19 32.83
CA THR A 280 -9.17 22.34 31.42
C THR A 280 -10.33 21.87 30.54
N GLY A 281 -10.27 22.16 29.24
CA GLY A 281 -11.38 21.94 28.32
C GLY A 281 -12.43 23.04 28.45
N ASP A 282 -13.70 22.66 28.55
CA ASP A 282 -14.85 23.56 28.60
C ASP A 282 -15.14 24.12 30.01
N LEU A 283 -14.42 23.66 31.04
CA LEU A 283 -14.47 24.25 32.39
C LEU A 283 -13.24 25.14 32.64
N ILE A 284 -13.43 26.20 33.43
CA ILE A 284 -12.39 27.16 33.80
C ILE A 284 -12.34 27.39 35.32
N GLY A 285 -11.18 27.87 35.81
CA GLY A 285 -10.96 28.19 37.21
C GLY A 285 -10.52 26.98 38.05
N ALA A 286 -10.33 27.20 39.36
CA ALA A 286 -9.81 26.21 40.30
C ALA A 286 -10.82 25.83 41.41
N GLU A 287 -12.10 26.18 41.26
CA GLU A 287 -13.15 25.77 42.18
C GLU A 287 -13.40 24.27 42.06
N ASN A 288 -13.44 23.55 43.19
CA ASN A 288 -13.66 22.11 43.23
C ASN A 288 -14.48 21.74 44.49
N PRO A 289 -15.72 21.24 44.35
CA PRO A 289 -16.45 20.94 43.11
C PRO A 289 -16.82 22.16 42.28
N LYS A 290 -17.05 21.98 40.97
CA LYS A 290 -17.55 22.99 40.04
C LYS A 290 -18.92 22.59 39.49
N VAL A 291 -19.94 23.39 39.77
CA VAL A 291 -21.28 23.24 39.16
C VAL A 291 -21.33 24.02 37.84
N PHE A 292 -21.89 23.39 36.80
CA PHE A 292 -22.07 23.97 35.47
C PHE A 292 -23.37 23.47 34.82
N THR A 293 -23.78 24.15 33.75
CA THR A 293 -24.95 23.79 32.94
C THR A 293 -24.46 23.14 31.65
N VAL A 294 -25.05 22.03 31.24
CA VAL A 294 -24.74 21.34 29.98
C VAL A 294 -25.49 22.04 28.84
N ASP A 295 -24.83 22.98 28.18
CA ASP A 295 -25.38 23.74 27.05
C ASP A 295 -24.95 23.17 25.68
N LYS A 296 -23.91 22.33 25.66
CA LYS A 296 -23.35 21.68 24.48
C LYS A 296 -22.73 20.32 24.82
N ASN A 297 -22.17 19.63 23.82
CA ASN A 297 -21.27 18.51 24.11
C ASN A 297 -20.00 19.06 24.74
N MET A 298 -19.67 18.63 25.95
CA MET A 298 -18.58 19.21 26.74
C MET A 298 -17.38 18.26 26.79
N THR A 299 -16.18 18.82 26.78
CA THR A 299 -14.94 18.12 27.11
C THR A 299 -14.35 18.71 28.38
N ILE A 300 -14.15 17.90 29.42
CA ILE A 300 -13.67 18.36 30.73
C ILE A 300 -12.37 17.64 31.07
N GLY A 301 -11.36 18.40 31.44
CA GLY A 301 -10.11 17.87 32.00
C GLY A 301 -9.69 18.66 33.24
N ALA A 302 -8.57 18.27 33.83
CA ALA A 302 -7.99 18.95 34.99
C ALA A 302 -6.47 19.05 34.81
N ASN A 303 -5.89 20.14 35.29
CA ASN A 303 -4.46 20.24 35.47
C ASN A 303 -4.10 19.92 36.91
N VAL A 304 -3.39 18.80 37.10
CA VAL A 304 -2.88 18.36 38.40
C VAL A 304 -1.39 18.22 38.28
N ILE A 305 -0.66 18.93 39.15
CA ILE A 305 0.81 18.93 39.17
C ILE A 305 1.31 18.17 40.40
N VAL A 306 2.52 17.64 40.31
CA VAL A 306 3.29 17.21 41.48
C VAL A 306 3.51 18.42 42.39
N ASP A 307 3.28 18.28 43.69
CA ASP A 307 3.68 19.30 44.65
C ASP A 307 5.22 19.40 44.68
N PRO A 308 5.81 20.52 44.21
CA PRO A 308 7.26 20.65 44.18
C PRO A 308 7.88 20.77 45.58
N GLN A 309 7.08 21.00 46.63
CA GLN A 309 7.54 21.05 48.02
C GLN A 309 7.46 19.70 48.73
N ASP A 310 6.71 18.75 48.18
CA ASP A 310 6.51 17.42 48.76
C ASP A 310 6.22 16.39 47.65
N PRO A 311 7.21 16.07 46.79
CA PRO A 311 6.99 15.20 45.64
C PRO A 311 6.78 13.74 46.07
N PRO A 312 5.89 13.00 45.40
CA PRO A 312 5.62 11.61 45.71
C PRO A 312 6.81 10.70 45.40
N ALA A 313 6.79 9.52 46.00
CA ALA A 313 7.77 8.48 45.70
C ALA A 313 7.75 8.12 44.19
N GLN A 314 8.92 7.78 43.66
CA GLN A 314 9.06 7.29 42.30
C GLN A 314 9.25 5.78 42.27
N TYR A 315 8.72 5.14 41.24
CA TYR A 315 8.74 3.71 41.03
C TYR A 315 9.14 3.34 39.60
N THR A 316 9.68 2.15 39.44
CA THR A 316 10.00 1.59 38.12
C THR A 316 8.81 0.78 37.58
N LEU A 317 8.68 0.72 36.25
CA LEU A 317 7.84 -0.27 35.56
C LEU A 317 8.76 -1.16 34.72
N THR A 318 8.76 -2.46 35.02
CA THR A 318 9.48 -3.48 34.26
C THR A 318 8.50 -4.26 33.38
N VAL A 319 8.85 -4.47 32.11
CA VAL A 319 8.05 -5.25 31.15
C VAL A 319 8.71 -6.61 30.92
N ASN A 320 8.03 -7.70 31.27
CA ASN A 320 8.39 -9.06 30.90
C ASN A 320 7.71 -9.42 29.58
N GLN A 321 8.46 -9.35 28.50
CA GLN A 321 7.95 -9.69 27.17
C GLN A 321 7.52 -11.16 27.09
N PRO A 322 6.31 -11.47 26.59
CA PRO A 322 5.89 -12.84 26.37
C PRO A 322 6.57 -13.44 25.14
N VAL A 323 6.58 -14.76 25.04
CA VAL A 323 6.88 -15.42 23.76
C VAL A 323 5.64 -15.29 22.86
N GLY A 324 5.83 -14.94 21.59
CA GLY A 324 4.73 -14.82 20.63
C GLY A 324 3.93 -13.52 20.71
N GLY A 325 4.50 -12.46 21.29
CA GLY A 325 3.92 -11.12 21.29
C GLY A 325 4.88 -10.05 21.82
N VAL A 326 4.51 -8.78 21.67
CA VAL A 326 5.28 -7.62 22.15
C VAL A 326 4.38 -6.71 22.96
N ILE A 327 4.79 -6.40 24.18
CA ILE A 327 4.16 -5.45 25.09
C ILE A 327 4.81 -4.07 24.91
N THR A 328 3.99 -3.03 24.78
CA THR A 328 4.39 -1.61 24.77
C THR A 328 3.67 -0.83 25.84
N VAL A 329 4.29 0.24 26.35
CA VAL A 329 3.76 1.09 27.43
C VAL A 329 3.76 2.54 26.99
N GLN A 330 2.66 3.27 27.24
CA GLN A 330 2.53 4.69 26.92
C GLN A 330 1.89 5.48 28.08
N PRO A 331 2.52 6.56 28.58
CA PRO A 331 3.86 7.04 28.21
C PRO A 331 4.97 6.11 28.73
N GLN A 332 6.05 5.95 27.97
CA GLN A 332 7.26 5.24 28.41
C GLN A 332 8.22 6.20 29.13
N GLN A 333 8.61 5.86 30.36
CA GLN A 333 9.49 6.66 31.22
C GLN A 333 10.46 5.75 32.00
N GLU A 334 11.58 6.30 32.46
CA GLU A 334 12.55 5.57 33.31
C GLU A 334 12.02 5.39 34.74
N LEU A 335 11.38 6.43 35.27
CA LEU A 335 10.75 6.46 36.59
C LEU A 335 9.38 7.12 36.48
N TYR A 336 8.42 6.58 37.22
CA TYR A 336 7.05 7.05 37.29
C TYR A 336 6.77 7.54 38.72
N TYR A 337 6.07 8.66 38.87
CA TYR A 337 5.60 9.08 40.18
C TYR A 337 4.43 8.22 40.65
N ASP A 338 4.32 8.03 41.97
CA ASP A 338 3.17 7.37 42.60
C ASP A 338 1.85 8.03 42.15
N GLY A 339 0.96 7.29 41.50
CA GLY A 339 -0.28 7.76 40.91
C GLY A 339 -0.26 7.96 39.40
N THR A 340 0.88 7.83 38.70
CA THR A 340 0.91 7.93 37.22
C THR A 340 0.10 6.80 36.58
N SER A 341 -0.79 7.15 35.65
CA SER A 341 -1.53 6.18 34.81
C SER A 341 -0.78 5.89 33.51
N VAL A 342 -0.63 4.61 33.17
CA VAL A 342 0.00 4.13 31.92
C VAL A 342 -0.93 3.20 31.15
N ALA A 343 -0.91 3.29 29.82
CA ALA A 343 -1.56 2.34 28.91
C ALA A 343 -0.56 1.27 28.45
N VAL A 344 -0.90 0.00 28.68
CA VAL A 344 -0.09 -1.19 28.31
C VAL A 344 -0.81 -1.94 27.19
N SER A 345 -0.15 -2.10 26.04
CA SER A 345 -0.71 -2.74 24.84
C SER A 345 0.08 -4.00 24.48
N LEU A 346 -0.60 -5.05 24.02
CA LEU A 346 0.02 -6.28 23.52
C LEU A 346 -0.25 -6.44 22.02
N ALA A 347 0.80 -6.50 21.21
CA ALA A 347 0.72 -6.96 19.83
C ALA A 347 1.04 -8.45 19.79
N LEU A 348 0.07 -9.30 19.42
CA LEU A 348 0.28 -10.74 19.27
C LEU A 348 0.93 -11.08 17.94
N GLU A 349 1.82 -12.06 17.96
CA GLU A 349 2.30 -12.72 16.76
C GLU A 349 1.24 -13.69 16.20
N SER A 350 1.23 -13.87 14.87
CA SER A 350 0.35 -14.84 14.23
C SER A 350 0.57 -16.26 14.77
N GLY A 351 -0.51 -16.98 15.02
CA GLY A 351 -0.47 -18.33 15.59
C GLY A 351 -0.48 -18.40 17.12
N TYR A 352 -0.44 -17.25 17.80
CA TYR A 352 -0.60 -17.14 19.24
C TYR A 352 -1.93 -16.50 19.62
N GLN A 353 -2.35 -16.75 20.85
CA GLN A 353 -3.52 -16.16 21.48
C GLN A 353 -3.15 -15.52 22.82
N PHE A 354 -3.86 -14.46 23.18
CA PHE A 354 -3.71 -13.79 24.46
C PHE A 354 -4.63 -14.42 25.50
N ASP A 355 -4.05 -15.00 26.55
CA ASP A 355 -4.78 -15.66 27.63
C ASP A 355 -5.02 -14.73 28.84
N GLY A 356 -4.44 -13.53 28.82
CA GLY A 356 -4.61 -12.49 29.85
C GLY A 356 -3.27 -11.93 30.35
N TRP A 357 -3.30 -10.78 31.00
CA TRP A 357 -2.10 -10.15 31.57
C TRP A 357 -1.56 -10.93 32.77
N SER A 358 -0.28 -10.73 33.08
CA SER A 358 0.42 -11.31 34.21
C SER A 358 1.28 -10.27 34.95
N GLY A 359 1.82 -10.65 36.11
CA GLY A 359 2.51 -9.74 37.01
C GLY A 359 1.53 -8.91 37.83
N ASP A 360 1.71 -7.59 37.82
CA ASP A 360 0.84 -6.63 38.51
C ASP A 360 -0.39 -6.23 37.67
N LEU A 361 -0.46 -6.65 36.40
CA LEU A 361 -1.66 -6.55 35.56
C LEU A 361 -2.46 -7.86 35.59
N SER A 362 -3.78 -7.74 35.34
CA SER A 362 -4.69 -8.88 35.21
C SER A 362 -5.81 -8.59 34.20
N GLY A 363 -6.62 -9.60 33.89
CA GLY A 363 -7.70 -9.48 32.90
C GLY A 363 -7.22 -9.60 31.45
N THR A 364 -8.12 -9.35 30.51
CA THR A 364 -7.90 -9.58 29.07
C THR A 364 -8.10 -8.32 28.22
N ASP A 365 -8.29 -7.15 28.84
CA ASP A 365 -8.47 -5.90 28.12
C ASP A 365 -7.14 -5.48 27.46
N ASN A 366 -7.14 -5.24 26.16
CA ASN A 366 -5.94 -4.84 25.42
C ASN A 366 -6.31 -3.70 24.46
N PRO A 367 -5.83 -2.46 24.71
CA PRO A 367 -4.89 -2.07 25.76
C PRO A 367 -5.49 -2.10 27.19
N ALA A 368 -4.64 -2.35 28.19
CA ALA A 368 -4.96 -2.24 29.62
C ALA A 368 -4.42 -0.92 30.20
N SER A 369 -5.09 -0.38 31.22
CA SER A 369 -4.62 0.79 31.98
C SER A 369 -4.14 0.37 33.36
N TYR A 370 -3.04 0.95 33.84
CA TYR A 370 -2.48 0.67 35.16
C TYR A 370 -2.02 1.97 35.85
N VAL A 371 -2.33 2.11 37.15
CA VAL A 371 -1.87 3.23 37.97
C VAL A 371 -0.69 2.78 38.83
N ILE A 372 0.46 3.42 38.66
CA ILE A 372 1.71 3.10 39.36
C ILE A 372 1.57 3.49 40.84
N GLY A 373 1.67 2.55 41.77
CA GLY A 373 1.75 2.86 43.22
C GLY A 373 2.90 2.16 43.95
N LYS A 374 3.73 1.44 43.18
CA LYS A 374 4.90 0.68 43.64
C LYS A 374 5.75 0.32 42.41
N ASN A 375 6.96 -0.22 42.64
CA ASN A 375 7.70 -0.88 41.57
C ASN A 375 6.81 -1.96 40.95
N THR A 376 6.55 -1.81 39.67
CA THR A 376 5.52 -2.54 38.93
C THR A 376 6.18 -3.46 37.92
N ASN A 377 5.69 -4.69 37.82
CA ASN A 377 6.13 -5.66 36.84
C ASN A 377 4.94 -6.13 36.01
N VAL A 378 4.95 -5.90 34.69
CA VAL A 378 3.87 -6.32 33.79
C VAL A 378 4.35 -7.38 32.81
N GLY A 379 3.54 -8.40 32.58
CA GLY A 379 3.75 -9.40 31.54
C GLY A 379 2.43 -9.83 30.92
N ALA A 380 2.47 -10.74 29.97
CA ALA A 380 1.28 -11.35 29.36
C ALA A 380 1.40 -12.86 29.33
N ASN A 381 0.30 -13.55 29.58
CA ASN A 381 0.15 -14.97 29.30
C ASN A 381 -0.29 -15.11 27.84
N VAL A 382 0.59 -15.71 27.04
CA VAL A 382 0.38 -15.95 25.62
C VAL A 382 0.62 -17.43 25.38
N SER A 383 -0.27 -18.08 24.64
CA SER A 383 -0.14 -19.47 24.25
C SER A 383 -0.26 -19.66 22.74
N GLU A 384 0.35 -20.73 22.23
CA GLU A 384 0.14 -21.14 20.84
C GLU A 384 -1.29 -21.65 20.64
N ILE A 385 -1.90 -21.27 19.51
CA ILE A 385 -3.20 -21.77 19.10
C ILE A 385 -3.06 -23.25 18.71
N ASN A 386 -3.45 -24.14 19.62
CA ASN A 386 -3.38 -25.59 19.46
C ASN A 386 -4.73 -26.21 19.09
N ILE A 387 -5.42 -25.59 18.13
CA ILE A 387 -6.67 -26.11 17.57
C ILE A 387 -6.31 -27.07 16.41
N PRO A 388 -6.96 -28.25 16.30
CA PRO A 388 -6.80 -29.12 15.14
C PRO A 388 -7.17 -28.38 13.84
N PRO A 389 -6.39 -28.52 12.75
CA PRO A 389 -6.70 -27.86 11.49
C PRO A 389 -8.02 -28.34 10.91
N VAL A 390 -8.76 -27.44 10.28
CA VAL A 390 -10.02 -27.78 9.60
C VAL A 390 -10.06 -27.27 8.15
N THR A 391 -10.78 -28.00 7.29
CA THR A 391 -11.14 -27.54 5.94
C THR A 391 -12.55 -26.97 5.94
N ARG A 392 -12.70 -25.68 5.60
CA ARG A 392 -13.97 -24.99 5.46
C ARG A 392 -14.28 -24.78 3.98
N MET A 393 -15.33 -25.44 3.49
CA MET A 393 -15.88 -25.14 2.16
C MET A 393 -16.77 -23.90 2.24
N VAL A 394 -16.57 -22.93 1.36
CA VAL A 394 -17.37 -21.70 1.32
C VAL A 394 -17.91 -21.46 -0.10
N SER A 395 -19.19 -21.10 -0.22
CA SER A 395 -19.86 -20.83 -1.50
C SER A 395 -20.58 -19.47 -1.54
N THR A 396 -20.46 -18.69 -0.46
CA THR A 396 -21.08 -17.36 -0.35
C THR A 396 -20.10 -16.37 0.25
N VAL A 397 -20.28 -15.07 -0.04
CA VAL A 397 -19.46 -13.98 0.52
C VAL A 397 -19.47 -13.99 2.04
N THR A 398 -20.64 -14.21 2.67
CA THR A 398 -20.76 -14.27 4.14
C THR A 398 -19.94 -15.42 4.72
N GLN A 399 -20.05 -16.63 4.16
CA GLN A 399 -19.25 -17.77 4.61
C GLN A 399 -17.76 -17.51 4.43
N PHE A 400 -17.35 -16.92 3.31
CA PHE A 400 -15.95 -16.63 3.05
C PHE A 400 -15.39 -15.61 4.05
N LYS A 401 -16.09 -14.50 4.30
CA LYS A 401 -15.70 -13.52 5.34
C LYS A 401 -15.61 -14.15 6.73
N ASN A 402 -16.60 -14.96 7.11
CA ASN A 402 -16.60 -15.65 8.41
C ASN A 402 -15.42 -16.62 8.53
N ALA A 403 -15.10 -17.35 7.46
CA ALA A 403 -13.96 -18.28 7.44
C ALA A 403 -12.62 -17.55 7.58
N LEU A 404 -12.45 -16.42 6.88
CA LEU A 404 -11.24 -15.58 6.98
C LEU A 404 -11.04 -15.02 8.40
N ASN A 405 -12.11 -14.59 9.06
CA ASN A 405 -12.06 -14.09 10.44
C ASN A 405 -11.74 -15.21 11.46
N ALA A 406 -12.16 -16.44 11.18
CA ALA A 406 -12.04 -17.57 12.10
C ALA A 406 -10.81 -18.45 11.86
N VAL A 407 -9.91 -18.08 10.94
CA VAL A 407 -8.81 -18.95 10.50
C VAL A 407 -7.76 -19.19 11.59
N ASN A 408 -7.35 -20.44 11.78
CA ASN A 408 -6.32 -20.90 12.70
C ASN A 408 -5.15 -21.56 11.94
N PRO A 409 -3.96 -21.72 12.57
CA PRO A 409 -2.85 -22.42 11.94
C PRO A 409 -3.19 -23.81 11.41
N GLY A 410 -2.93 -24.01 10.12
CA GLY A 410 -3.18 -25.26 9.38
C GLY A 410 -4.54 -25.33 8.69
N ASP A 411 -5.43 -24.37 8.95
CA ASP A 411 -6.76 -24.38 8.34
C ASP A 411 -6.69 -24.20 6.82
N THR A 412 -7.61 -24.86 6.12
CA THR A 412 -7.86 -24.66 4.70
C THR A 412 -9.23 -24.01 4.49
N ILE A 413 -9.28 -22.89 3.79
CA ILE A 413 -10.51 -22.30 3.26
C ILE A 413 -10.57 -22.67 1.77
N LEU A 414 -11.48 -23.58 1.44
CA LEU A 414 -11.72 -24.05 0.07
C LEU A 414 -12.91 -23.29 -0.51
N VAL A 415 -12.63 -22.35 -1.41
CA VAL A 415 -13.64 -21.48 -2.02
C VAL A 415 -14.20 -22.17 -3.27
N LEU A 416 -15.48 -22.50 -3.25
CA LEU A 416 -16.15 -23.16 -4.37
C LEU A 416 -16.29 -22.19 -5.57
N ASP A 417 -16.49 -22.74 -6.76
CA ASP A 417 -16.66 -21.94 -7.96
C ASP A 417 -17.83 -20.96 -7.82
N GLY A 418 -17.62 -19.72 -8.28
CA GLY A 418 -18.60 -18.66 -8.15
C GLY A 418 -17.99 -17.26 -8.15
N THR A 419 -18.85 -16.26 -7.98
CA THR A 419 -18.46 -14.85 -8.00
C THR A 419 -18.59 -14.24 -6.60
N TYR A 420 -17.51 -13.63 -6.12
CA TYR A 420 -17.40 -13.12 -4.76
C TYR A 420 -17.02 -11.64 -4.74
N ASN A 421 -18.02 -10.78 -4.51
CA ASN A 421 -17.77 -9.38 -4.17
C ASN A 421 -17.58 -9.25 -2.66
N MET A 422 -16.33 -9.12 -2.25
CA MET A 422 -15.95 -9.11 -0.84
C MET A 422 -15.99 -7.71 -0.24
N GLY A 423 -15.96 -6.64 -1.05
CA GLY A 423 -15.66 -5.30 -0.54
C GLY A 423 -14.31 -5.27 0.16
N GLY A 424 -14.15 -4.43 1.19
CA GLY A 424 -12.95 -4.43 2.01
C GLY A 424 -12.91 -5.57 3.03
N VAL A 425 -11.83 -6.35 3.04
CA VAL A 425 -11.58 -7.42 4.02
C VAL A 425 -10.23 -7.20 4.70
N LYS A 426 -10.21 -7.20 6.04
CA LYS A 426 -8.98 -7.17 6.83
C LYS A 426 -8.75 -8.52 7.48
N ILE A 427 -7.54 -9.06 7.35
CA ILE A 427 -7.17 -10.39 7.85
C ILE A 427 -5.94 -10.22 8.74
N THR A 428 -6.07 -10.60 10.01
CA THR A 428 -5.02 -10.45 11.03
C THR A 428 -4.49 -11.80 11.53
N ARG A 429 -5.10 -12.91 11.11
CA ARG A 429 -4.76 -14.27 11.54
C ARG A 429 -4.10 -15.04 10.41
N GLY A 430 -3.09 -15.82 10.76
CA GLY A 430 -2.29 -16.62 9.85
C GLY A 430 -1.90 -17.96 10.47
N GLY A 431 -0.97 -18.64 9.82
CA GLY A 431 -0.45 -19.93 10.26
C GLY A 431 0.87 -19.81 11.01
N ASN A 432 1.55 -20.95 11.10
CA ASN A 432 2.95 -21.03 11.53
C ASN A 432 3.75 -21.91 10.54
N ALA A 433 5.07 -21.97 10.70
CA ALA A 433 5.96 -22.71 9.81
C ALA A 433 5.59 -24.19 9.61
N LEU A 434 4.96 -24.82 10.60
CA LEU A 434 4.56 -26.23 10.52
C LEU A 434 3.13 -26.42 10.00
N LYS A 435 2.28 -25.41 10.17
CA LYS A 435 0.84 -25.40 9.89
C LYS A 435 0.46 -24.09 9.19
N PRO A 436 0.83 -23.90 7.92
CA PRO A 436 0.42 -22.72 7.16
C PRO A 436 -1.09 -22.73 6.94
N VAL A 437 -1.67 -21.54 6.84
CA VAL A 437 -3.06 -21.36 6.42
C VAL A 437 -3.14 -21.41 4.90
N LEU A 438 -4.13 -22.12 4.36
CA LEU A 438 -4.37 -22.21 2.93
C LEU A 438 -5.74 -21.63 2.57
N VAL A 439 -5.76 -20.54 1.81
CA VAL A 439 -6.98 -19.95 1.23
C VAL A 439 -6.91 -20.19 -0.26
N LYS A 440 -7.73 -21.11 -0.79
CA LYS A 440 -7.63 -21.49 -2.19
C LYS A 440 -8.97 -21.65 -2.90
N SER A 441 -8.98 -21.30 -4.18
CA SER A 441 -10.04 -21.71 -5.09
C SER A 441 -10.07 -23.23 -5.21
N GLN A 442 -11.27 -23.83 -5.24
CA GLN A 442 -11.43 -25.27 -5.39
C GLN A 442 -10.91 -25.73 -6.75
N ASN A 443 -11.41 -25.12 -7.81
CA ASN A 443 -10.91 -25.28 -9.16
C ASN A 443 -10.09 -24.04 -9.51
N LEU A 444 -8.95 -24.22 -10.19
CA LEU A 444 -8.11 -23.10 -10.59
C LEU A 444 -8.94 -22.09 -11.39
N HIS A 445 -8.97 -20.84 -10.91
CA HIS A 445 -9.72 -19.70 -11.45
C HIS A 445 -11.25 -19.83 -11.40
N GLY A 446 -11.79 -20.87 -10.73
CA GLY A 446 -13.23 -21.07 -10.57
C GLY A 446 -13.89 -20.11 -9.57
N ALA A 447 -13.17 -19.73 -8.51
CA ALA A 447 -13.59 -18.68 -7.59
C ALA A 447 -13.12 -17.31 -8.10
N LYS A 448 -14.07 -16.54 -8.63
CA LYS A 448 -13.83 -15.21 -9.21
C LYS A 448 -14.10 -14.12 -8.19
N ILE A 449 -13.09 -13.33 -7.86
CA ILE A 449 -13.17 -12.19 -6.95
C ILE A 449 -13.50 -10.93 -7.75
N THR A 450 -14.60 -10.26 -7.41
CA THR A 450 -15.14 -9.12 -8.19
C THR A 450 -15.54 -7.93 -7.31
N GLY A 451 -16.09 -6.88 -7.92
CA GLY A 451 -16.50 -5.67 -7.21
C GLY A 451 -15.29 -4.85 -6.74
N ALA A 452 -15.53 -3.83 -5.92
CA ALA A 452 -14.47 -3.05 -5.30
C ALA A 452 -13.86 -3.81 -4.11
N THR A 453 -13.28 -4.98 -4.40
CA THR A 453 -12.73 -5.88 -3.40
C THR A 453 -11.29 -5.54 -3.07
N THR A 454 -10.97 -5.47 -1.77
CA THR A 454 -9.60 -5.30 -1.27
C THR A 454 -9.31 -6.27 -0.12
N PHE A 455 -8.07 -6.71 -0.03
CA PHE A 455 -7.53 -7.55 1.05
C PHE A 455 -6.42 -6.78 1.76
N THR A 456 -6.68 -6.39 3.00
CA THR A 456 -5.65 -5.87 3.90
C THR A 456 -5.18 -7.01 4.80
N LEU A 457 -3.97 -7.49 4.56
CA LEU A 457 -3.29 -8.48 5.39
C LEU A 457 -2.46 -7.70 6.41
N SER A 458 -2.75 -7.82 7.71
CA SER A 458 -2.02 -7.08 8.75
C SER A 458 -1.38 -8.05 9.74
N ASN A 459 -0.06 -8.01 9.85
CA ASN A 459 0.77 -8.90 10.69
C ASN A 459 0.49 -10.39 10.47
N GLN A 460 0.05 -10.75 9.25
CA GLN A 460 -0.24 -12.13 8.91
C GLN A 460 1.06 -12.89 8.64
N ARG A 461 1.14 -14.13 9.12
CA ARG A 461 2.26 -15.03 8.81
C ARG A 461 1.81 -16.36 8.24
N TYR A 462 2.67 -17.00 7.43
CA TYR A 462 2.47 -18.36 6.91
C TYR A 462 1.07 -18.61 6.34
N ALA A 463 0.66 -17.78 5.38
CA ALA A 463 -0.64 -17.89 4.71
C ALA A 463 -0.45 -17.98 3.19
N ILE A 464 -1.27 -18.78 2.52
CA ILE A 464 -1.19 -19.01 1.08
C ILE A 464 -2.54 -18.61 0.45
N TYR A 465 -2.50 -17.74 -0.55
CA TYR A 465 -3.65 -17.34 -1.37
C TYR A 465 -3.47 -17.90 -2.77
N GLU A 466 -4.25 -18.94 -3.11
CA GLU A 466 -4.00 -19.77 -4.29
C GLU A 466 -5.19 -19.84 -5.26
N GLY A 467 -4.91 -19.57 -6.53
CA GLY A 467 -5.74 -20.03 -7.64
C GLY A 467 -7.01 -19.24 -7.93
N PHE A 468 -7.12 -18.00 -7.48
CA PHE A 468 -8.28 -17.13 -7.72
C PHE A 468 -8.21 -16.40 -9.07
N ASP A 469 -9.37 -16.01 -9.62
CA ASP A 469 -9.49 -15.03 -10.71
C ASP A 469 -9.93 -13.68 -10.13
N PHE A 470 -9.00 -12.73 -9.99
CA PHE A 470 -9.30 -11.35 -9.60
C PHE A 470 -9.67 -10.55 -10.85
N ASP A 471 -10.94 -10.17 -10.93
CA ASP A 471 -11.52 -9.27 -11.95
C ASP A 471 -12.32 -8.20 -11.21
N VAL A 472 -11.59 -7.22 -10.69
CA VAL A 472 -12.11 -6.26 -9.72
C VAL A 472 -12.48 -4.93 -10.37
N GLU A 473 -13.46 -4.25 -9.78
CA GLU A 473 -13.73 -2.85 -10.07
C GLU A 473 -12.54 -1.99 -9.59
N PRO A 474 -12.41 -0.74 -10.08
CA PRO A 474 -11.25 0.08 -9.77
C PRO A 474 -11.08 0.30 -8.25
N VAL A 475 -9.94 -0.13 -7.70
CA VAL A 475 -9.53 0.05 -6.31
C VAL A 475 -8.09 0.55 -6.25
N SER A 476 -7.68 1.18 -5.14
CA SER A 476 -6.30 1.63 -4.98
C SER A 476 -5.32 0.48 -4.81
N VAL A 477 -5.70 -0.56 -4.06
CA VAL A 477 -4.87 -1.76 -3.80
C VAL A 477 -5.72 -3.01 -3.68
N ILE A 478 -5.34 -4.10 -4.35
CA ILE A 478 -6.01 -5.41 -4.22
C ILE A 478 -5.49 -6.12 -2.97
N PHE A 479 -4.16 -6.33 -2.86
CA PHE A 479 -3.51 -6.87 -1.66
C PHE A 479 -2.62 -5.82 -1.02
N LYS A 480 -3.04 -5.32 0.15
CA LYS A 480 -2.24 -4.45 1.01
C LYS A 480 -1.68 -5.30 2.15
N MET A 481 -0.39 -5.58 2.12
CA MET A 481 0.30 -6.37 3.14
C MET A 481 1.07 -5.44 4.08
N GLU A 482 0.69 -5.43 5.35
CA GLU A 482 1.24 -4.58 6.41
C GLU A 482 1.90 -5.49 7.45
N GLY A 483 3.22 -5.48 7.56
CA GLY A 483 3.98 -6.27 8.55
C GLY A 483 3.87 -7.79 8.34
N CYS A 484 3.62 -8.24 7.10
CA CYS A 484 3.39 -9.65 6.79
C CYS A 484 4.69 -10.43 6.53
N SER A 485 4.75 -11.69 6.94
CA SER A 485 5.91 -12.55 6.67
C SER A 485 5.56 -13.98 6.29
N TYR A 486 6.30 -14.57 5.36
CA TYR A 486 6.00 -15.92 4.83
C TYR A 486 4.60 -16.04 4.24
N VAL A 487 4.02 -14.95 3.73
CA VAL A 487 2.77 -14.99 2.97
C VAL A 487 3.09 -15.29 1.51
N ARG A 488 2.31 -16.18 0.89
CA ARG A 488 2.45 -16.59 -0.49
C ARG A 488 1.18 -16.25 -1.28
N ILE A 489 1.30 -15.50 -2.37
CA ILE A 489 0.22 -15.23 -3.32
C ILE A 489 0.59 -15.93 -4.62
N THR A 490 -0.13 -17.00 -4.97
CA THR A 490 0.28 -17.89 -6.05
C THR A 490 -0.83 -18.40 -6.95
N ARG A 491 -0.52 -18.67 -8.23
CA ARG A 491 -1.44 -19.24 -9.21
C ARG A 491 -2.70 -18.40 -9.50
N ASN A 492 -2.69 -17.12 -9.14
CA ASN A 492 -3.83 -16.24 -9.34
C ASN A 492 -3.77 -15.57 -10.71
N LYS A 493 -4.93 -15.17 -11.22
CA LYS A 493 -5.06 -14.23 -12.34
C LYS A 493 -5.49 -12.88 -11.80
N PHE A 494 -4.84 -11.81 -12.24
CA PHE A 494 -5.17 -10.44 -11.87
C PHE A 494 -5.56 -9.62 -13.09
N SER A 495 -6.71 -8.97 -12.96
CA SER A 495 -7.23 -7.97 -13.87
C SER A 495 -8.02 -6.93 -13.08
N MET A 496 -7.93 -5.67 -13.48
CA MET A 496 -8.69 -4.59 -12.88
C MET A 496 -9.14 -3.59 -13.94
N LYS A 497 -10.38 -3.12 -13.82
CA LYS A 497 -10.89 -2.06 -14.70
C LYS A 497 -10.11 -0.77 -14.47
N LYS A 498 -9.90 0.00 -15.55
CA LYS A 498 -9.13 1.25 -15.54
C LYS A 498 -9.73 2.25 -14.52
N LEU A 499 -8.90 2.79 -13.63
CA LEU A 499 -9.21 3.98 -12.83
C LEU A 499 -9.37 5.23 -13.72
N SER A 500 -9.89 6.33 -13.17
CA SER A 500 -9.82 7.63 -13.86
C SER A 500 -8.37 8.08 -14.01
N ASP A 501 -8.04 8.87 -15.04
CA ASP A 501 -6.67 9.31 -15.34
C ASP A 501 -5.99 10.13 -14.22
N SER A 502 -6.74 10.63 -13.24
CA SER A 502 -6.22 11.34 -12.06
C SER A 502 -5.89 10.44 -10.87
N GLN A 503 -6.12 9.13 -10.97
CA GLN A 503 -5.93 8.16 -9.90
C GLN A 503 -4.87 7.12 -10.28
N SER A 504 -4.29 6.50 -9.25
CA SER A 504 -3.24 5.48 -9.39
C SER A 504 -3.59 4.27 -8.53
N SER A 505 -3.33 3.07 -9.05
CA SER A 505 -3.51 1.79 -8.35
C SER A 505 -2.23 0.99 -8.25
N LYS A 506 -2.05 0.34 -7.11
CA LYS A 506 -0.97 -0.61 -6.82
C LYS A 506 -1.61 -1.97 -6.58
N TRP A 507 -1.46 -2.96 -7.46
CA TRP A 507 -2.26 -4.19 -7.30
C TRP A 507 -1.86 -4.97 -6.04
N ILE A 508 -0.56 -5.10 -5.78
CA ILE A 508 0.00 -5.72 -4.57
C ILE A 508 1.03 -4.78 -3.96
N THR A 509 0.92 -4.51 -2.66
CA THR A 509 1.93 -3.77 -1.89
C THR A 509 2.37 -4.62 -0.70
N ILE A 510 3.68 -4.84 -0.58
CA ILE A 510 4.33 -5.55 0.52
C ILE A 510 5.11 -4.55 1.34
N GLY A 511 4.72 -4.27 2.58
CA GLY A 511 5.42 -3.30 3.42
C GLY A 511 4.93 -3.34 4.86
N ASP A 512 5.04 -2.22 5.57
CA ASP A 512 4.55 -2.08 6.94
C ASP A 512 3.58 -0.89 7.04
N VAL A 513 3.05 -0.65 8.25
CA VAL A 513 2.35 0.59 8.55
C VAL A 513 3.34 1.76 8.62
N TRP A 514 2.85 2.95 8.28
CA TRP A 514 3.65 4.18 8.32
C TRP A 514 4.22 4.43 9.73
N ALA A 515 5.48 4.86 9.83
CA ALA A 515 6.16 5.16 11.09
C ALA A 515 6.19 4.00 12.09
N ASN A 516 6.22 2.76 11.62
CA ASN A 516 6.56 1.62 12.46
C ASN A 516 8.07 1.65 12.78
N PRO A 517 8.50 1.68 14.05
CA PRO A 517 9.93 1.72 14.40
C PRO A 517 10.74 0.51 13.93
N VAL A 518 10.08 -0.59 13.55
CA VAL A 518 10.70 -1.78 12.96
C VAL A 518 9.83 -2.25 11.79
N CYS A 519 10.43 -2.50 10.63
CA CYS A 519 9.72 -3.15 9.52
C CYS A 519 9.64 -4.66 9.79
N ASN A 520 8.42 -5.16 10.03
CA ASN A 520 8.15 -6.57 10.31
C ASN A 520 7.93 -7.41 9.05
N SER A 521 7.82 -6.75 7.90
CA SER A 521 7.55 -7.43 6.63
C SER A 521 8.80 -8.10 6.08
N HIS A 522 8.72 -9.40 5.79
CA HIS A 522 9.84 -10.14 5.18
C HIS A 522 9.44 -11.52 4.64
N HIS A 523 10.25 -12.09 3.75
CA HIS A 523 10.13 -13.47 3.26
C HIS A 523 8.77 -13.81 2.64
N ASN A 524 8.09 -12.83 2.06
CA ASN A 524 6.86 -13.06 1.30
C ASN A 524 7.20 -13.56 -0.11
N ARG A 525 6.26 -14.26 -0.75
CA ARG A 525 6.45 -14.81 -2.08
C ARG A 525 5.26 -14.51 -2.99
N ILE A 526 5.53 -13.86 -4.11
CA ILE A 526 4.56 -13.60 -5.18
C ILE A 526 4.99 -14.44 -6.37
N ASP A 527 4.29 -15.54 -6.63
CA ASP A 527 4.76 -16.50 -7.63
C ASP A 527 3.68 -17.13 -8.49
N HIS A 528 4.02 -17.57 -9.71
CA HIS A 528 3.08 -18.26 -10.61
C HIS A 528 1.78 -17.48 -10.87
N ASN A 529 1.78 -16.14 -10.79
CA ASN A 529 0.57 -15.37 -11.09
C ASN A 529 0.58 -14.88 -12.54
N LEU A 530 -0.61 -14.58 -13.06
CA LEU A 530 -0.80 -13.85 -14.31
C LEU A 530 -1.30 -12.44 -13.98
N PHE A 531 -0.51 -11.44 -14.34
CA PHE A 531 -0.90 -10.04 -14.37
C PHE A 531 -1.07 -9.63 -15.83
N ASP A 532 -2.29 -9.27 -16.22
CA ASP A 532 -2.59 -8.97 -17.63
C ASP A 532 -3.47 -7.72 -17.75
N GLY A 533 -3.00 -6.74 -18.51
CA GLY A 533 -3.76 -5.54 -18.86
C GLY A 533 -3.78 -4.49 -17.74
N LYS A 534 -2.73 -3.66 -17.66
CA LYS A 534 -2.73 -2.46 -16.81
C LYS A 534 -2.89 -1.21 -17.63
N TYR A 535 -3.99 -0.48 -17.41
CA TYR A 535 -4.31 0.71 -18.19
C TYR A 535 -4.25 2.02 -17.40
N ASP A 536 -4.37 1.93 -16.08
CA ASP A 536 -4.26 3.05 -15.15
C ASP A 536 -2.84 3.23 -14.63
N SER A 537 -2.56 4.38 -14.03
CA SER A 537 -1.28 4.65 -13.36
C SER A 537 -1.12 3.79 -12.10
N GLY A 538 0.11 3.75 -11.59
CA GLY A 538 0.60 2.99 -10.45
C GLY A 538 1.30 1.70 -10.86
N ALA A 539 1.97 1.03 -9.93
CA ALA A 539 2.68 -0.20 -10.22
C ALA A 539 1.81 -1.45 -10.08
N TRP A 540 2.21 -2.60 -10.62
CA TRP A 540 1.53 -3.85 -10.27
C TRP A 540 1.96 -4.36 -8.90
N LEU A 541 3.26 -4.43 -8.68
CA LEU A 541 3.84 -4.94 -7.44
C LEU A 541 4.82 -3.95 -6.86
N ILE A 542 4.64 -3.64 -5.58
CA ILE A 542 5.56 -2.80 -4.82
C ILE A 542 6.09 -3.58 -3.61
N ILE A 543 7.42 -3.65 -3.51
CA ILE A 543 8.10 -3.93 -2.25
C ILE A 543 8.37 -2.58 -1.60
N ASP A 544 7.82 -2.39 -0.41
CA ASP A 544 7.76 -1.16 0.36
C ASP A 544 8.23 -1.44 1.80
N GLY A 545 8.02 -0.49 2.70
CA GLY A 545 8.54 -0.59 4.06
C GLY A 545 7.75 0.18 5.11
N SER A 546 8.44 0.46 6.21
CA SER A 546 8.07 1.50 7.15
C SER A 546 8.80 2.80 6.78
N HIS A 547 8.09 3.92 6.88
CA HIS A 547 8.62 5.26 6.61
C HIS A 547 8.68 6.09 7.89
N GLY A 548 9.27 7.28 7.88
CA GLY A 548 9.25 8.19 9.03
C GLY A 548 10.64 8.43 9.60
N GLU A 549 10.76 8.50 10.93
CA GLU A 549 12.04 8.80 11.60
C GLU A 549 13.07 7.66 11.48
N VAL A 550 12.59 6.41 11.49
CA VAL A 550 13.41 5.20 11.33
C VAL A 550 12.87 4.41 10.12
N PRO A 551 13.20 4.84 8.88
CA PRO A 551 12.76 4.12 7.69
C PRO A 551 13.42 2.75 7.63
N ASP A 552 12.67 1.74 7.19
CA ASP A 552 13.17 0.39 6.91
C ASP A 552 12.29 -0.26 5.85
N ILE A 553 12.81 -1.23 5.10
CA ILE A 553 12.14 -1.87 3.95
C ILE A 553 11.92 -3.36 4.19
N SER A 554 10.88 -3.92 3.58
CA SER A 554 10.62 -5.37 3.61
C SER A 554 11.82 -6.17 3.09
N LYS A 555 12.12 -7.29 3.75
CA LYS A 555 13.36 -8.06 3.55
C LYS A 555 13.13 -9.44 2.92
N TYR A 556 14.02 -9.86 2.02
CA TYR A 556 14.05 -11.23 1.48
C TYR A 556 12.74 -11.68 0.79
N ASP A 557 11.95 -10.73 0.28
CA ASP A 557 10.78 -11.08 -0.51
C ASP A 557 11.21 -11.68 -1.85
N ARG A 558 10.40 -12.60 -2.38
CA ARG A 558 10.65 -13.30 -3.62
C ARG A 558 9.52 -13.10 -4.62
N VAL A 559 9.87 -12.70 -5.83
CA VAL A 559 8.93 -12.53 -6.95
C VAL A 559 9.38 -13.45 -8.06
N ASP A 560 8.67 -14.56 -8.28
CA ASP A 560 9.15 -15.59 -9.20
C ASP A 560 8.11 -16.30 -10.06
N HIS A 561 8.46 -16.70 -11.28
CA HIS A 561 7.56 -17.44 -12.18
C HIS A 561 6.25 -16.71 -12.48
N ASN A 562 6.19 -15.38 -12.40
CA ASN A 562 4.99 -14.62 -12.79
C ASN A 562 5.04 -14.26 -14.27
N ILE A 563 3.86 -14.14 -14.88
CA ILE A 563 3.69 -13.47 -16.17
C ILE A 563 3.16 -12.06 -15.90
N PHE A 564 3.92 -11.08 -16.37
CA PHE A 564 3.57 -9.68 -16.39
C PHE A 564 3.37 -9.28 -17.85
N ARG A 565 2.14 -9.03 -18.31
CA ARG A 565 1.89 -8.66 -19.71
C ARG A 565 0.93 -7.51 -19.97
N ASN A 566 1.20 -6.70 -21.00
CA ASN A 566 0.32 -5.61 -21.43
C ASN A 566 0.15 -4.50 -20.37
N ASN A 567 1.26 -3.90 -19.92
CA ASN A 567 1.22 -2.67 -19.11
C ASN A 567 1.31 -1.46 -20.07
N THR A 568 0.21 -0.76 -20.36
CA THR A 568 0.12 0.20 -21.46
C THR A 568 -1.00 1.23 -21.21
N PRO A 569 -1.02 2.45 -21.77
CA PRO A 569 0.03 3.10 -22.53
C PRO A 569 1.20 3.54 -21.65
N ARG A 570 2.30 3.90 -22.33
CA ARG A 570 3.45 4.61 -21.78
C ARG A 570 3.02 5.94 -21.15
N VAL A 571 3.48 6.17 -19.92
CA VAL A 571 3.41 7.46 -19.22
C VAL A 571 4.83 7.89 -18.80
N ALA A 572 4.93 9.10 -18.27
CA ALA A 572 6.24 9.68 -17.92
C ALA A 572 6.83 9.08 -16.64
N ASN A 573 5.99 8.73 -15.68
CA ASN A 573 6.34 8.19 -14.37
C ASN A 573 5.11 7.53 -13.71
N GLU A 574 5.33 6.80 -12.61
CA GLU A 574 4.33 6.13 -11.78
C GLU A 574 3.55 5.05 -12.53
N LYS A 575 4.19 4.23 -13.37
CA LYS A 575 3.53 3.04 -13.94
C LYS A 575 4.48 1.85 -14.11
N GLU A 576 5.43 1.72 -13.20
CA GLU A 576 6.40 0.63 -13.21
C GLU A 576 5.70 -0.74 -13.12
N THR A 577 6.27 -1.79 -13.70
CA THR A 577 5.68 -3.13 -13.53
C THR A 577 5.96 -3.63 -12.11
N ILE A 578 7.22 -3.53 -11.68
CA ILE A 578 7.65 -3.81 -10.30
C ILE A 578 8.43 -2.60 -9.78
N ARG A 579 8.19 -2.22 -8.53
CA ARG A 579 9.02 -1.26 -7.81
C ARG A 579 9.54 -1.84 -6.50
N ILE A 580 10.84 -1.75 -6.26
CA ILE A 580 11.50 -2.28 -5.05
C ILE A 580 12.05 -1.12 -4.22
N GLY A 581 11.22 -0.59 -3.34
CA GLY A 581 11.48 0.57 -2.50
C GLY A 581 10.99 1.88 -3.11
N VAL A 582 11.47 2.98 -2.53
CA VAL A 582 11.19 4.36 -2.91
C VAL A 582 12.36 5.22 -2.38
N SER A 583 12.44 6.48 -2.77
CA SER A 583 13.59 7.34 -2.47
C SER A 583 13.98 7.34 -0.99
N ASP A 584 13.05 7.53 -0.05
CA ASP A 584 13.36 7.56 1.38
C ASP A 584 13.82 6.21 1.95
N LEU A 585 13.47 5.10 1.30
CA LEU A 585 13.92 3.74 1.65
C LEU A 585 15.16 3.31 0.85
N SER A 586 15.71 4.17 -0.01
CA SER A 586 16.66 3.73 -1.04
C SER A 586 18.02 3.29 -0.53
N MET A 587 18.39 3.71 0.67
CA MET A 587 19.62 3.29 1.33
C MET A 587 19.45 1.97 2.10
N GLU A 588 18.23 1.49 2.27
CA GLU A 588 17.93 0.28 3.02
C GLU A 588 18.14 -0.98 2.18
N HIS A 589 18.65 -2.03 2.82
CA HIS A 589 18.94 -3.31 2.17
C HIS A 589 17.71 -4.20 2.16
N SER A 590 17.10 -4.40 0.99
CA SER A 590 15.87 -5.23 0.89
C SER A 590 16.19 -6.71 0.66
N TYR A 591 17.28 -7.05 -0.01
CA TYR A 591 17.58 -8.44 -0.38
C TYR A 591 16.44 -9.12 -1.17
N THR A 592 15.60 -8.33 -1.86
CA THR A 592 14.52 -8.87 -2.67
C THR A 592 15.10 -9.64 -3.84
N LEU A 593 14.52 -10.82 -4.12
CA LEU A 593 14.85 -11.67 -5.24
C LEU A 593 13.73 -11.62 -6.29
N VAL A 594 14.01 -11.04 -7.45
CA VAL A 594 13.11 -11.07 -8.61
C VAL A 594 13.68 -12.03 -9.64
N GLU A 595 13.08 -13.20 -9.78
CA GLU A 595 13.66 -14.24 -10.64
C GLU A 595 12.67 -15.03 -11.50
N ASN A 596 13.12 -15.52 -12.66
CA ASN A 596 12.30 -16.42 -13.49
C ASN A 596 10.92 -15.84 -13.85
N ASN A 597 10.78 -14.51 -14.01
CA ASN A 597 9.53 -13.91 -14.47
C ASN A 597 9.57 -13.64 -15.97
N LEU A 598 8.39 -13.67 -16.60
CA LEU A 598 8.19 -13.21 -17.97
C LEU A 598 7.54 -11.82 -17.95
N PHE A 599 8.25 -10.84 -18.49
CA PHE A 599 7.73 -9.50 -18.78
C PHE A 599 7.49 -9.40 -20.28
N GLU A 600 6.25 -9.15 -20.68
CA GLU A 600 5.85 -9.08 -22.08
C GLU A 600 5.05 -7.81 -22.37
N ASP A 601 5.51 -6.98 -23.31
CA ASP A 601 4.81 -5.73 -23.65
C ASP A 601 4.51 -4.85 -22.40
N CYS A 602 5.47 -4.81 -21.48
CA CYS A 602 5.44 -3.94 -20.30
C CYS A 602 5.94 -2.54 -20.66
N ASP A 603 5.05 -1.72 -21.21
CA ASP A 603 5.36 -0.43 -21.83
C ASP A 603 4.97 0.79 -20.99
N GLY A 604 4.47 0.58 -19.78
CA GLY A 604 3.79 1.59 -18.97
C GLY A 604 4.68 2.77 -18.56
N ASP A 605 5.97 2.53 -18.33
CA ASP A 605 6.90 3.47 -17.71
C ASP A 605 8.32 3.28 -18.28
N PRO A 606 9.20 4.31 -18.30
CA PRO A 606 10.64 4.11 -18.55
C PRO A 606 11.29 3.00 -17.73
N GLU A 607 10.71 2.66 -16.58
CA GLU A 607 11.21 1.66 -15.65
C GLU A 607 10.25 0.47 -15.59
N ILE A 608 10.59 -0.62 -16.28
CA ILE A 608 9.83 -1.88 -16.20
C ILE A 608 9.95 -2.42 -14.77
N VAL A 609 11.19 -2.57 -14.31
CA VAL A 609 11.55 -2.86 -12.92
C VAL A 609 12.34 -1.67 -12.40
N SER A 610 11.81 -0.98 -11.39
CA SER A 610 12.46 0.16 -10.75
C SER A 610 13.01 -0.25 -9.39
N VAL A 611 14.32 -0.47 -9.34
CA VAL A 611 15.04 -0.83 -8.12
C VAL A 611 15.42 0.46 -7.39
N LYS A 612 14.83 0.65 -6.22
CA LYS A 612 14.96 1.86 -5.39
C LYS A 612 15.32 1.48 -3.94
N SER A 613 16.25 0.53 -3.79
CA SER A 613 16.76 -0.01 -2.52
C SER A 613 18.07 -0.78 -2.76
N CYS A 614 18.77 -1.17 -1.69
CA CYS A 614 20.07 -1.84 -1.74
C CYS A 614 20.00 -3.38 -1.77
N SER A 615 21.04 -4.00 -2.32
CA SER A 615 21.34 -5.44 -2.25
C SER A 615 20.26 -6.37 -2.81
N ASN A 616 19.55 -5.94 -3.84
CA ASN A 616 18.56 -6.78 -4.53
C ASN A 616 19.22 -7.71 -5.55
N ILE A 617 18.57 -8.83 -5.86
CA ILE A 617 19.00 -9.75 -6.91
C ILE A 617 17.88 -9.84 -7.95
N ILE A 618 18.20 -9.49 -9.19
CA ILE A 618 17.27 -9.61 -10.31
C ILE A 618 17.88 -10.57 -11.33
N ARG A 619 17.32 -11.78 -11.43
CA ARG A 619 17.95 -12.83 -12.22
C ARG A 619 17.05 -13.71 -13.06
N ASN A 620 17.55 -14.26 -14.16
CA ASN A 620 16.85 -15.26 -14.95
C ASN A 620 15.46 -14.81 -15.45
N ASN A 621 15.21 -13.51 -15.53
CA ASN A 621 13.95 -12.97 -16.05
C ASN A 621 14.04 -12.84 -17.56
N THR A 622 12.89 -12.84 -18.24
CA THR A 622 12.78 -12.57 -19.67
C THR A 622 11.96 -11.33 -19.92
N PHE A 623 12.57 -10.33 -20.56
CA PHE A 623 11.94 -9.09 -21.00
C PHE A 623 11.73 -9.16 -22.50
N ARG A 624 10.47 -9.27 -22.93
CA ARG A 624 10.10 -9.44 -24.32
C ARG A 624 9.27 -8.26 -24.78
N ARG A 625 9.75 -7.54 -25.79
CA ARG A 625 9.07 -6.37 -26.38
C ARG A 625 8.66 -5.31 -25.35
N CYS A 626 9.43 -5.11 -24.29
CA CYS A 626 9.10 -4.12 -23.27
C CYS A 626 9.74 -2.77 -23.62
N LEU A 627 8.92 -1.74 -23.82
CA LEU A 627 9.38 -0.36 -24.02
C LEU A 627 9.76 0.24 -22.68
N GLY A 628 11.01 0.06 -22.25
CA GLY A 628 11.55 0.56 -20.99
C GLY A 628 12.82 -0.19 -20.57
N THR A 629 13.23 -0.04 -19.31
CA THR A 629 14.46 -0.66 -18.79
C THR A 629 14.25 -1.37 -17.45
N LEU A 630 15.14 -2.32 -17.14
CA LEU A 630 15.48 -2.65 -15.77
C LEU A 630 16.35 -1.51 -15.23
N SER A 631 15.78 -0.70 -14.35
CA SER A 631 16.41 0.54 -13.85
C SER A 631 16.93 0.31 -12.43
N LEU A 632 18.25 0.30 -12.27
CA LEU A 632 18.91 0.45 -10.97
C LEU A 632 18.85 1.94 -10.59
N ARG A 633 17.64 2.36 -10.20
CA ARG A 633 17.22 3.76 -10.14
C ARG A 633 17.73 4.49 -8.90
N HIS A 634 17.71 3.83 -7.75
CA HIS A 634 18.31 4.27 -6.49
C HIS A 634 18.90 3.06 -5.74
N GLY A 635 19.60 3.32 -4.63
CA GLY A 635 20.26 2.27 -3.84
C GLY A 635 21.54 1.76 -4.49
N HIS A 636 22.16 0.78 -3.84
CA HIS A 636 23.51 0.30 -4.14
C HIS A 636 23.61 -1.23 -4.05
N THR A 637 24.70 -1.81 -4.56
CA THR A 637 25.09 -3.22 -4.35
C THR A 637 24.13 -4.30 -4.90
N SER A 638 23.15 -3.93 -5.73
CA SER A 638 22.28 -4.90 -6.39
C SER A 638 23.01 -5.71 -7.46
N VAL A 639 22.57 -6.95 -7.65
CA VAL A 639 23.06 -7.91 -8.65
C VAL A 639 22.01 -8.10 -9.73
N VAL A 640 22.43 -8.03 -11.00
CA VAL A 640 21.57 -8.30 -12.16
C VAL A 640 22.25 -9.38 -13.01
N GLU A 641 21.76 -10.61 -12.91
CA GLU A 641 22.41 -11.76 -13.53
C GLU A 641 21.49 -12.62 -14.40
N GLY A 642 21.97 -13.19 -15.49
CA GLY A 642 21.23 -14.25 -16.19
C GLY A 642 19.93 -13.82 -16.90
N ASN A 643 19.68 -12.52 -17.08
CA ASN A 643 18.42 -12.04 -17.67
C ASN A 643 18.48 -11.99 -19.20
N PHE A 644 17.35 -12.23 -19.85
CA PHE A 644 17.19 -12.19 -21.30
C PHE A 644 16.33 -11.00 -21.73
N PHE A 645 16.81 -10.21 -22.70
CA PHE A 645 16.11 -9.05 -23.23
C PHE A 645 15.94 -9.20 -24.75
N PHE A 646 14.69 -9.26 -25.21
CA PHE A 646 14.33 -9.38 -26.63
C PHE A 646 13.51 -8.18 -27.07
N GLY A 647 14.07 -7.34 -27.95
CA GLY A 647 13.35 -6.17 -28.47
C GLY A 647 12.41 -6.50 -29.62
N GLU A 648 12.70 -7.56 -30.40
CA GLU A 648 11.94 -8.00 -31.58
C GLU A 648 11.58 -6.84 -32.55
N GLY A 649 12.44 -5.82 -32.64
CA GLY A 649 12.23 -4.66 -33.50
C GLY A 649 11.12 -3.69 -33.07
N LYS A 650 10.50 -3.88 -31.89
CA LYS A 650 9.39 -3.04 -31.44
C LYS A 650 9.86 -1.62 -31.09
N THR A 651 9.17 -0.62 -31.64
CA THR A 651 9.27 0.80 -31.26
C THR A 651 7.89 1.38 -31.02
N ALA A 652 7.81 2.56 -30.41
CA ALA A 652 6.58 3.35 -30.32
C ALA A 652 6.87 4.85 -30.33
N GLN A 653 5.84 5.67 -30.54
CA GLN A 653 5.93 7.12 -30.41
C GLN A 653 5.45 7.56 -29.03
N TYR A 654 6.23 8.41 -28.36
CA TYR A 654 5.88 9.01 -27.08
C TYR A 654 6.38 10.46 -27.01
N ASN A 655 5.49 11.41 -26.70
CA ASN A 655 5.79 12.85 -26.66
C ASN A 655 6.58 13.37 -27.88
N GLY A 656 6.23 12.88 -29.08
CA GLY A 656 6.86 13.28 -30.35
C GLY A 656 8.26 12.71 -30.60
N SER A 657 8.71 11.76 -29.78
CA SER A 657 9.96 11.02 -29.98
C SER A 657 9.68 9.53 -30.14
N GLU A 658 10.47 8.85 -30.98
CA GLU A 658 10.49 7.40 -31.01
C GLU A 658 11.17 6.86 -29.74
N ILE A 659 10.50 5.92 -29.07
CA ILE A 659 11.01 5.14 -27.95
C ILE A 659 11.13 3.67 -28.38
N GLY A 660 12.05 2.95 -27.76
CA GLY A 660 12.34 1.56 -28.09
C GLY A 660 12.44 0.67 -26.87
N CYS A 661 12.58 -0.62 -27.11
CA CYS A 661 12.84 -1.60 -26.05
C CYS A 661 14.26 -1.42 -25.54
N GLY A 662 14.43 -1.29 -24.23
CA GLY A 662 15.73 -1.11 -23.59
C GLY A 662 16.17 -2.30 -22.77
N GLY A 663 17.39 -2.21 -22.24
CA GLY A 663 17.98 -3.23 -21.36
C GLY A 663 18.10 -2.70 -19.94
N ILE A 664 19.33 -2.42 -19.50
CA ILE A 664 19.63 -2.02 -18.13
C ILE A 664 20.07 -0.56 -18.06
N ARG A 665 19.54 0.19 -17.08
CA ARG A 665 19.94 1.57 -16.76
C ARG A 665 20.51 1.64 -15.35
N VAL A 666 21.63 2.33 -15.17
CA VAL A 666 22.40 2.29 -13.91
C VAL A 666 22.65 3.67 -13.31
N TYR A 667 22.31 3.80 -12.03
CA TYR A 667 22.75 4.83 -11.08
C TYR A 667 23.40 4.15 -9.86
N GLY A 668 23.98 4.91 -8.93
CA GLY A 668 24.49 4.39 -7.65
C GLY A 668 25.77 3.56 -7.77
N MET A 669 26.13 2.79 -6.72
CA MET A 669 27.44 2.16 -6.64
C MET A 669 27.44 0.65 -6.37
N ASN A 670 28.56 0.01 -6.71
CA ASN A 670 28.91 -1.39 -6.42
C ASN A 670 27.95 -2.43 -7.03
N HIS A 671 27.25 -2.08 -8.10
CA HIS A 671 26.38 -3.01 -8.82
C HIS A 671 27.19 -4.05 -9.61
N GLN A 672 26.73 -5.30 -9.61
CA GLN A 672 27.29 -6.37 -10.42
C GLN A 672 26.27 -6.79 -11.49
N ILE A 673 26.64 -6.68 -12.76
CA ILE A 673 25.74 -6.95 -13.90
C ILE A 673 26.44 -7.95 -14.81
N TYR A 674 26.01 -9.22 -14.81
CA TYR A 674 26.71 -10.25 -15.56
C TYR A 674 25.84 -11.36 -16.14
N ASN A 675 26.33 -12.08 -17.15
CA ASN A 675 25.61 -13.16 -17.83
C ASN A 675 24.23 -12.75 -18.36
N ASN A 676 24.02 -11.50 -18.73
CA ASN A 676 22.77 -11.07 -19.35
C ASN A 676 22.88 -11.14 -20.88
N TYR A 677 21.76 -11.45 -21.54
CA TYR A 677 21.65 -11.56 -22.99
C TYR A 677 20.70 -10.48 -23.54
N PHE A 678 21.15 -9.74 -24.54
CA PHE A 678 20.41 -8.63 -25.14
C PHE A 678 20.35 -8.79 -26.66
N GLU A 679 19.15 -8.90 -27.19
CA GLU A 679 18.94 -9.10 -28.63
C GLU A 679 17.89 -8.14 -29.20
N GLY A 680 18.26 -7.48 -30.30
CA GLY A 680 17.30 -6.73 -31.12
C GLY A 680 16.62 -5.58 -30.40
N LEU A 681 17.24 -5.04 -29.34
CA LEU A 681 16.75 -3.88 -28.61
C LEU A 681 16.82 -2.63 -29.49
N THR A 682 15.78 -1.80 -29.41
CA THR A 682 15.58 -0.64 -30.28
C THR A 682 15.77 0.69 -29.58
N GLY A 683 15.90 0.67 -28.24
CA GLY A 683 16.10 1.87 -27.45
C GLY A 683 17.52 2.45 -27.55
N SER A 684 17.65 3.71 -27.13
CA SER A 684 18.91 4.46 -27.08
C SER A 684 18.84 5.50 -25.96
N LYS A 685 19.95 6.17 -25.66
CA LYS A 685 20.09 7.14 -24.56
C LYS A 685 19.79 6.53 -23.20
N TRP A 686 18.55 6.65 -22.75
CA TRP A 686 18.07 6.10 -21.48
C TRP A 686 17.74 4.61 -21.58
N ASP A 687 17.43 4.16 -22.79
CA ASP A 687 16.89 2.83 -23.08
C ASP A 687 17.86 2.03 -23.96
N ALA A 688 19.17 2.32 -23.93
CA ALA A 688 20.15 1.45 -24.61
C ALA A 688 20.20 0.05 -23.94
N ALA A 689 20.87 -0.93 -24.57
CA ALA A 689 21.03 -2.26 -23.97
C ALA A 689 21.71 -2.18 -22.59
N ILE A 690 22.74 -1.34 -22.46
CA ILE A 690 23.25 -0.90 -21.15
C ILE A 690 23.55 0.60 -21.19
N THR A 691 23.00 1.32 -20.21
CA THR A 691 23.28 2.75 -19.98
C THR A 691 23.93 2.95 -18.62
N ILE A 692 25.17 3.42 -18.62
CA ILE A 692 25.86 3.92 -17.43
C ILE A 692 25.76 5.45 -17.48
N THR A 693 24.80 6.05 -16.77
CA THR A 693 24.49 7.48 -16.90
C THR A 693 25.53 8.35 -16.18
N ASN A 694 25.45 9.68 -16.32
CA ASN A 694 25.96 10.55 -15.25
C ASN A 694 24.94 10.59 -14.09
N GLY A 695 25.36 11.10 -12.93
CA GLY A 695 24.49 11.49 -11.83
C GLY A 695 24.41 13.02 -11.66
N ASP A 696 23.46 13.49 -10.86
CA ASP A 696 23.37 14.89 -10.42
C ASP A 696 24.05 15.11 -9.05
N VAL A 697 24.23 14.04 -8.26
CA VAL A 697 24.86 14.07 -6.93
C VAL A 697 25.92 12.96 -6.75
N ALA A 698 26.78 13.14 -5.73
CA ALA A 698 27.73 12.10 -5.31
C ALA A 698 27.08 11.05 -4.42
N ASN A 699 27.66 9.84 -4.36
CA ASN A 699 27.20 8.74 -3.49
C ASN A 699 27.22 9.08 -1.99
N SER A 700 27.88 10.18 -1.57
CA SER A 700 27.86 10.70 -0.19
C SER A 700 26.74 11.72 0.07
N SER A 701 25.89 12.03 -0.92
CA SER A 701 24.80 12.99 -0.77
C SER A 701 23.65 12.41 0.04
N THR A 702 22.99 13.27 0.82
CA THR A 702 21.76 12.94 1.57
C THR A 702 20.48 13.18 0.76
N SER A 703 20.58 13.62 -0.50
CA SER A 703 19.42 13.88 -1.36
C SER A 703 18.90 12.58 -1.97
N LEU A 704 18.02 11.89 -1.25
CA LEU A 704 17.57 10.54 -1.61
C LEU A 704 16.69 10.47 -2.88
N THR A 705 16.16 11.61 -3.35
CA THR A 705 15.37 11.71 -4.59
C THR A 705 16.25 11.95 -5.84
N SER A 706 17.52 12.28 -5.63
CA SER A 706 18.48 12.58 -6.68
C SER A 706 19.04 11.32 -7.36
N HIS A 707 19.85 11.52 -8.39
CA HIS A 707 20.50 10.49 -9.19
C HIS A 707 21.96 10.37 -8.78
N PHE A 708 22.28 9.36 -7.98
CA PHE A 708 23.65 9.09 -7.57
C PHE A 708 24.52 8.68 -8.76
N LEU A 709 25.74 9.20 -8.83
CA LEU A 709 26.69 8.87 -9.89
C LEU A 709 27.03 7.37 -9.89
N PRO A 710 27.10 6.73 -11.07
CA PRO A 710 27.60 5.36 -11.20
C PRO A 710 29.05 5.20 -10.71
N GLU A 711 29.27 4.36 -9.71
CA GLU A 711 30.61 4.11 -9.16
C GLU A 711 30.85 2.62 -8.89
N ASN A 712 32.02 2.09 -9.26
CA ASN A 712 32.37 0.67 -9.06
C ASN A 712 31.33 -0.31 -9.67
N VAL A 713 30.69 0.08 -10.78
CA VAL A 713 29.75 -0.78 -11.49
C VAL A 713 30.52 -1.75 -12.38
N VAL A 714 30.21 -3.04 -12.28
CA VAL A 714 30.78 -4.08 -13.15
C VAL A 714 29.73 -4.55 -14.15
N PHE A 715 30.11 -4.58 -15.42
CA PHE A 715 29.34 -5.16 -16.52
C PHE A 715 30.18 -6.27 -17.18
N ALA A 716 29.92 -7.53 -16.84
CA ALA A 716 30.80 -8.64 -17.20
C ALA A 716 30.10 -9.83 -17.87
N HIS A 717 30.73 -10.51 -18.82
CA HIS A 717 30.16 -11.73 -19.44
C HIS A 717 28.74 -11.54 -20.01
N ASN A 718 28.42 -10.37 -20.56
CA ASN A 718 27.13 -10.16 -21.21
C ASN A 718 27.26 -10.37 -22.72
N THR A 719 26.18 -10.84 -23.35
CA THR A 719 26.09 -11.00 -24.81
C THR A 719 25.10 -10.00 -25.39
N LEU A 720 25.54 -9.14 -26.30
CA LEU A 720 24.71 -8.11 -26.93
C LEU A 720 24.75 -8.28 -28.45
N VAL A 721 23.60 -8.55 -29.08
CA VAL A 721 23.54 -8.85 -30.51
C VAL A 721 22.44 -8.06 -31.19
N ASN A 722 22.79 -7.36 -32.28
CA ASN A 722 21.83 -6.67 -33.15
C ASN A 722 20.97 -5.59 -32.46
N ASN A 723 21.50 -4.97 -31.39
CA ASN A 723 20.83 -3.85 -30.74
C ASN A 723 21.09 -2.54 -31.50
N VAL A 724 20.12 -1.63 -31.52
CA VAL A 724 20.27 -0.27 -32.06
C VAL A 724 21.30 0.52 -31.27
N SER A 725 21.34 0.38 -29.94
CA SER A 725 22.38 0.97 -29.10
C SER A 725 22.83 -0.04 -28.05
N ASN A 726 24.12 -0.36 -28.05
CA ASN A 726 24.69 -1.36 -27.15
C ASN A 726 25.11 -0.72 -25.82
N ILE A 727 26.24 -0.02 -25.80
CA ILE A 727 26.81 0.57 -24.58
C ILE A 727 26.78 2.10 -24.68
N GLU A 728 26.02 2.75 -23.80
CA GLU A 728 26.00 4.21 -23.67
C GLU A 728 26.58 4.67 -22.32
N ILE A 729 27.57 5.56 -22.38
CA ILE A 729 28.34 6.04 -21.22
C ILE A 729 28.19 7.54 -21.05
N GLY A 730 27.70 7.94 -19.88
CA GLY A 730 27.76 9.30 -19.38
C GLY A 730 26.67 10.23 -19.88
N PHE A 731 25.47 9.71 -20.17
CA PHE A 731 24.35 10.56 -20.54
C PHE A 731 24.11 11.63 -19.46
N ASP A 732 24.17 12.91 -19.85
CA ASP A 732 24.25 14.06 -18.94
C ASP A 732 22.89 14.74 -18.71
N ASN A 733 21.81 14.21 -19.28
CA ASN A 733 20.46 14.76 -19.19
C ASN A 733 20.38 16.26 -19.53
N ASN A 734 20.90 16.64 -20.69
CA ASN A 734 20.94 18.04 -21.16
C ASN A 734 21.71 18.94 -20.18
N GLY A 735 22.83 18.45 -19.66
CA GLY A 735 23.70 19.15 -18.72
C GLY A 735 23.23 19.15 -17.26
N ASN A 736 22.08 18.54 -16.92
CA ASN A 736 21.60 18.46 -15.54
C ASN A 736 22.41 17.47 -14.69
N TYR A 737 23.05 16.46 -15.30
CA TYR A 737 23.80 15.41 -14.62
C TYR A 737 25.31 15.65 -14.81
N GLY A 738 25.89 16.44 -13.92
CA GLY A 738 27.29 16.85 -13.98
C GLY A 738 28.29 15.88 -13.32
N ARG A 739 27.84 14.78 -12.72
CA ARG A 739 28.71 13.81 -12.03
C ARG A 739 28.96 12.59 -12.91
N VAL A 740 30.16 12.50 -13.45
CA VAL A 740 30.55 11.42 -14.36
C VAL A 740 30.75 10.07 -13.63
N PRO A 741 30.59 8.93 -14.34
CA PRO A 741 30.92 7.60 -13.81
C PRO A 741 32.34 7.51 -13.24
N LYS A 742 32.55 6.59 -12.30
CA LYS A 742 33.87 6.34 -11.68
C LYS A 742 34.13 4.86 -11.48
N ASN A 743 35.34 4.42 -11.86
CA ASN A 743 35.81 3.05 -11.63
C ASN A 743 34.82 1.97 -12.11
N CYS A 744 34.09 2.23 -13.19
CA CYS A 744 33.24 1.23 -13.80
C CYS A 744 34.07 0.32 -14.70
N ARG A 745 33.71 -0.97 -14.79
CA ARG A 745 34.50 -1.99 -15.50
C ARG A 745 33.62 -2.78 -16.45
N LEU A 746 34.00 -2.84 -17.72
CA LEU A 746 33.40 -3.68 -18.74
C LEU A 746 34.34 -4.83 -19.06
N ILE A 747 33.95 -6.05 -18.72
CA ILE A 747 34.85 -7.22 -18.69
C ILE A 747 34.26 -8.39 -19.50
N ASN A 748 35.01 -9.05 -20.38
CA ASN A 748 34.57 -10.29 -21.04
C ASN A 748 33.18 -10.23 -21.72
N ASN A 749 32.75 -9.06 -22.21
CA ASN A 749 31.47 -8.97 -22.91
C ASN A 749 31.64 -9.34 -24.39
N LEU A 750 30.62 -9.98 -24.97
CA LEU A 750 30.55 -10.31 -26.39
C LEU A 750 29.52 -9.40 -27.06
N ILE A 751 29.94 -8.58 -28.02
CA ILE A 751 29.04 -7.61 -28.68
C ILE A 751 29.13 -7.72 -30.20
N VAL A 752 27.98 -7.84 -30.87
CA VAL A 752 27.83 -7.76 -32.33
C VAL A 752 26.88 -6.63 -32.69
N SER A 753 27.35 -5.66 -33.47
CA SER A 753 26.56 -4.49 -33.90
C SER A 753 26.70 -4.25 -35.41
N SER A 754 25.60 -3.86 -36.06
CA SER A 754 25.56 -3.64 -37.52
C SER A 754 25.28 -2.19 -37.96
N THR A 755 24.81 -1.34 -37.05
CA THR A 755 24.28 -0.01 -37.37
C THR A 755 25.05 1.13 -36.69
N ASN A 756 24.99 1.20 -35.36
CA ASN A 756 25.59 2.27 -34.55
C ASN A 756 26.91 1.80 -33.88
N PRO A 757 27.72 2.75 -33.38
CA PRO A 757 28.90 2.42 -32.58
C PRO A 757 28.55 1.49 -31.41
N ILE A 758 29.39 0.48 -31.16
CA ILE A 758 29.24 -0.44 -30.04
C ILE A 758 29.31 0.32 -28.71
N VAL A 759 30.30 1.20 -28.57
CA VAL A 759 30.44 2.11 -27.44
C VAL A 759 30.15 3.54 -27.88
N LYS A 760 29.22 4.19 -27.20
CA LYS A 760 28.94 5.62 -27.35
C LYS A 760 29.15 6.33 -26.02
N SER A 761 30.13 7.23 -25.97
CA SER A 761 30.35 8.12 -24.82
C SER A 761 29.85 9.53 -25.10
N TYR A 762 29.16 10.14 -24.12
CA TYR A 762 28.67 11.53 -24.23
C TYR A 762 29.73 12.58 -23.91
N SER A 763 30.78 12.22 -23.17
CA SER A 763 31.93 13.10 -22.93
C SER A 763 33.22 12.30 -22.70
N PRO A 764 34.40 12.87 -23.02
CA PRO A 764 35.68 12.24 -22.68
C PRO A 764 35.86 12.01 -21.17
N ALA A 765 35.31 12.89 -20.34
CA ALA A 765 35.36 12.76 -18.89
C ALA A 765 34.56 11.56 -18.39
N SER A 766 33.38 11.31 -18.97
CA SER A 766 32.58 10.12 -18.64
C SER A 766 33.25 8.84 -19.11
N LEU A 767 33.87 8.84 -20.29
CA LEU A 767 34.61 7.68 -20.79
C LEU A 767 35.82 7.34 -19.90
N ALA A 768 36.53 8.34 -19.38
CA ALA A 768 37.68 8.14 -18.49
C ALA A 768 37.33 7.44 -17.17
N GLY A 769 36.06 7.48 -16.76
CA GLY A 769 35.54 6.77 -15.58
C GLY A 769 35.27 5.28 -15.81
N VAL A 770 35.43 4.79 -17.03
CA VAL A 770 35.10 3.41 -17.43
C VAL A 770 36.33 2.73 -18.03
N SER A 771 36.61 1.52 -17.55
CA SER A 771 37.70 0.67 -18.05
C SER A 771 37.16 -0.53 -18.82
N PHE A 772 37.92 -0.97 -19.82
CA PHE A 772 37.60 -2.10 -20.68
C PHE A 772 38.67 -3.17 -20.50
N GLU A 773 38.23 -4.42 -20.32
CA GLU A 773 39.08 -5.57 -20.08
C GLU A 773 38.53 -6.78 -20.86
N ASN A 774 39.29 -7.27 -21.84
CA ASN A 774 39.03 -8.51 -22.56
C ASN A 774 37.63 -8.64 -23.18
N ASN A 775 37.08 -7.56 -23.77
CA ASN A 775 35.79 -7.60 -24.46
C ASN A 775 35.96 -8.06 -25.91
N LEU A 776 35.08 -8.91 -26.42
CA LEU A 776 35.02 -9.31 -27.84
C LEU A 776 33.98 -8.45 -28.55
N MET A 777 34.41 -7.63 -29.49
CA MET A 777 33.54 -6.69 -30.21
C MET A 777 33.61 -6.95 -31.72
N HIS A 778 32.46 -7.11 -32.36
CA HIS A 778 32.37 -7.28 -33.80
C HIS A 778 31.46 -6.23 -34.42
N ALA A 779 32.08 -5.20 -34.98
CA ALA A 779 31.38 -4.19 -35.76
C ALA A 779 31.26 -4.68 -37.22
N ILE A 780 30.02 -4.79 -37.70
CA ILE A 780 29.70 -5.10 -39.09
C ILE A 780 28.87 -3.98 -39.72
N GLY A 781 28.67 -4.03 -41.04
CA GLY A 781 27.85 -3.04 -41.74
C GLY A 781 28.39 -1.62 -41.57
N THR A 782 27.58 -0.74 -40.96
CA THR A 782 27.97 0.67 -40.69
C THR A 782 28.42 0.91 -39.25
N ALA A 783 28.42 -0.12 -38.40
CA ALA A 783 28.88 0.01 -37.02
C ALA A 783 30.39 0.26 -36.94
N SER A 784 30.82 0.75 -35.79
CA SER A 784 32.23 0.81 -35.39
C SER A 784 32.35 0.44 -33.91
N VAL A 785 33.57 0.24 -33.40
CA VAL A 785 33.77 0.03 -31.96
C VAL A 785 33.37 1.28 -31.15
N GLY A 786 33.61 2.48 -31.70
CA GLY A 786 33.25 3.76 -31.05
C GLY A 786 34.26 4.28 -30.01
N LEU A 787 35.39 3.58 -29.84
CA LEU A 787 36.52 4.02 -29.02
C LEU A 787 37.64 4.60 -29.91
N THR A 788 38.31 5.65 -29.44
CA THR A 788 39.40 6.32 -30.19
C THR A 788 40.76 5.63 -30.05
N SER A 789 40.98 4.87 -28.97
CA SER A 789 42.20 4.09 -28.74
C SER A 789 41.93 2.95 -27.76
N TYR A 790 42.42 1.75 -28.07
CA TYR A 790 42.38 0.57 -27.21
C TYR A 790 43.41 -0.47 -27.72
N ASN A 791 43.73 -1.47 -26.89
CA ASN A 791 44.57 -2.60 -27.28
C ASN A 791 43.81 -3.94 -27.16
N GLN A 792 44.44 -5.03 -27.61
CA GLN A 792 43.82 -6.37 -27.67
C GLN A 792 43.43 -6.95 -26.30
N THR A 793 44.07 -6.53 -25.21
CA THR A 793 43.70 -6.95 -23.85
C THR A 793 42.49 -6.17 -23.30
N GLN A 794 42.10 -5.07 -23.95
CA GLN A 794 40.91 -4.29 -23.61
C GLN A 794 39.72 -4.69 -24.49
N VAL A 795 39.97 -4.71 -25.80
CA VAL A 795 38.99 -5.07 -26.83
C VAL A 795 39.67 -5.90 -27.92
N LEU A 796 39.16 -7.12 -28.11
CA LEU A 796 39.45 -7.97 -29.27
C LEU A 796 38.39 -7.71 -30.34
N GLU A 797 38.82 -7.18 -31.49
CA GLU A 797 37.93 -7.00 -32.65
C GLU A 797 38.00 -8.23 -33.56
N ALA A 798 37.01 -9.12 -33.46
CA ALA A 798 36.94 -10.36 -34.23
C ALA A 798 35.49 -10.86 -34.35
N ASP A 799 35.19 -11.62 -35.40
CA ASP A 799 33.90 -12.28 -35.56
C ASP A 799 33.73 -13.38 -34.49
N PRO A 800 32.72 -13.31 -33.61
CA PRO A 800 32.46 -14.33 -32.60
C PRO A 800 31.92 -15.65 -33.17
N LEU A 801 31.63 -15.73 -34.47
CA LEU A 801 31.11 -16.94 -35.13
C LEU A 801 29.87 -17.50 -34.42
N LEU A 802 28.89 -16.63 -34.17
CA LEU A 802 27.64 -17.02 -33.51
C LEU A 802 26.66 -17.67 -34.49
N ILE A 803 25.91 -18.65 -34.00
CA ILE A 803 24.73 -19.20 -34.68
C ILE A 803 23.50 -19.00 -33.81
N LYS A 804 22.37 -18.66 -34.43
CA LYS A 804 21.08 -18.58 -33.73
C LYS A 804 20.45 -19.97 -33.66
N THR A 805 20.10 -20.44 -32.47
CA THR A 805 19.56 -21.80 -32.29
C THR A 805 18.68 -21.91 -31.05
N LYS A 806 17.75 -22.87 -31.05
CA LYS A 806 17.04 -23.31 -29.83
C LYS A 806 17.75 -24.43 -29.09
N CYS A 807 18.74 -25.07 -29.69
CA CYS A 807 19.34 -26.27 -29.14
C CYS A 807 20.24 -25.94 -27.94
N ARG A 808 20.52 -26.96 -27.12
CA ARG A 808 21.42 -26.87 -25.96
C ARG A 808 22.78 -26.25 -26.34
N ALA A 809 23.32 -26.61 -27.48
CA ALA A 809 24.49 -25.95 -28.06
C ALA A 809 24.32 -25.72 -29.55
N TYR A 810 25.31 -25.08 -30.19
CA TYR A 810 25.34 -24.76 -31.63
C TYR A 810 24.74 -25.87 -32.52
N ALA A 811 23.47 -25.77 -32.91
CA ALA A 811 22.77 -26.76 -33.74
C ALA A 811 23.03 -28.26 -33.37
N ALA A 812 23.36 -28.53 -32.10
CA ALA A 812 23.73 -29.84 -31.58
C ALA A 812 22.96 -30.07 -30.27
N ASN A 813 22.68 -31.34 -29.96
CA ASN A 813 21.86 -31.74 -28.82
C ASN A 813 20.49 -31.03 -28.82
N CYS A 814 19.84 -31.08 -30.00
CA CYS A 814 18.56 -30.42 -30.30
C CYS A 814 17.33 -31.18 -29.81
N GLU A 815 17.52 -32.31 -29.11
CA GLU A 815 16.45 -32.99 -28.40
C GLU A 815 15.88 -32.16 -27.24
N PHE A 816 16.63 -31.15 -26.77
CA PHE A 816 16.15 -30.11 -25.85
C PHE A 816 16.18 -28.75 -26.55
N VAL A 817 15.04 -28.06 -26.56
CA VAL A 817 14.89 -26.77 -27.23
C VAL A 817 14.37 -25.70 -26.27
N THR A 818 15.10 -24.60 -26.15
CA THR A 818 14.68 -23.38 -25.44
C THR A 818 13.40 -22.81 -26.07
N GLY A 819 12.59 -22.10 -25.29
CA GLY A 819 11.39 -21.43 -25.81
C GLY A 819 11.72 -20.44 -26.93
N PHE A 820 12.87 -19.76 -26.79
CA PHE A 820 13.38 -18.73 -27.69
C PHE A 820 14.74 -19.11 -28.27
N GLU A 821 14.99 -18.74 -29.52
CA GLU A 821 16.32 -18.91 -30.12
C GLU A 821 17.33 -17.92 -29.51
N LEU A 822 18.55 -18.40 -29.25
CA LEU A 822 19.66 -17.61 -28.74
C LEU A 822 20.85 -17.66 -29.72
N TYR A 823 21.63 -16.60 -29.78
CA TYR A 823 22.93 -16.60 -30.45
C TYR A 823 23.98 -17.26 -29.56
N LYS A 824 24.54 -18.38 -30.02
CA LYS A 824 25.55 -19.18 -29.32
C LYS A 824 26.85 -19.30 -30.12
N PRO A 825 28.03 -19.35 -29.49
CA PRO A 825 29.30 -19.58 -30.15
C PRO A 825 29.32 -20.94 -30.86
N THR A 826 30.03 -21.01 -31.99
CA THR A 826 30.34 -22.26 -32.70
C THR A 826 31.77 -22.72 -32.39
N THR A 827 32.13 -23.95 -32.74
CA THR A 827 33.42 -24.61 -32.38
C THR A 827 34.69 -23.82 -32.73
N GLY A 828 34.62 -22.86 -33.66
CA GLY A 828 35.76 -22.01 -34.05
C GLY A 828 35.79 -20.63 -33.41
N SER A 829 34.84 -20.32 -32.52
CA SER A 829 34.65 -18.98 -31.99
C SER A 829 35.88 -18.50 -31.20
N PRO A 830 36.35 -17.25 -31.41
CA PRO A 830 37.39 -16.64 -30.59
C PRO A 830 36.95 -16.34 -29.16
N ALA A 831 35.66 -16.51 -28.83
CA ALA A 831 35.15 -16.38 -27.48
C ALA A 831 35.52 -17.57 -26.58
N ILE A 832 35.77 -18.74 -27.18
CA ILE A 832 35.93 -20.01 -26.45
C ILE A 832 37.20 -20.00 -25.60
N ASN A 833 37.07 -20.30 -24.31
CA ASN A 833 38.15 -20.36 -23.32
C ASN A 833 39.03 -19.10 -23.27
N ALA A 834 38.45 -17.94 -23.60
CA ALA A 834 39.20 -16.70 -23.81
C ALA A 834 38.99 -15.65 -22.71
N SER A 835 38.15 -15.90 -21.71
CA SER A 835 37.88 -14.90 -20.66
C SER A 835 39.04 -14.69 -19.69
N VAL A 836 39.09 -13.50 -19.08
CA VAL A 836 39.86 -13.27 -17.84
C VAL A 836 39.00 -13.57 -16.63
N VAL A 837 39.60 -13.97 -15.50
CA VAL A 837 38.84 -14.41 -14.32
C VAL A 837 37.97 -13.29 -13.75
N TYR A 838 36.66 -13.55 -13.65
CA TYR A 838 35.70 -12.75 -12.90
C TYR A 838 34.87 -13.68 -12.01
N ALA A 839 35.24 -13.74 -10.73
CA ALA A 839 34.77 -14.76 -9.78
C ALA A 839 33.23 -14.89 -9.64
N PRO A 840 32.41 -13.82 -9.70
CA PRO A 840 30.96 -13.95 -9.56
C PRO A 840 30.27 -14.77 -10.66
N ALA A 841 30.89 -14.92 -11.85
CA ALA A 841 30.33 -15.69 -12.95
C ALA A 841 30.89 -17.13 -12.95
N GLU A 842 30.37 -18.00 -12.08
CA GLU A 842 30.77 -19.42 -12.02
C GLU A 842 30.02 -20.31 -13.03
N LYS A 843 28.76 -19.96 -13.33
CA LYS A 843 27.91 -20.65 -14.32
C LYS A 843 27.49 -19.69 -15.42
N ASP A 844 27.22 -20.19 -16.61
CA ASP A 844 26.73 -19.41 -17.75
C ASP A 844 25.25 -19.03 -17.61
N ILE A 845 24.72 -18.30 -18.59
CA ILE A 845 23.34 -17.82 -18.59
C ILE A 845 22.33 -18.98 -18.57
N GLU A 846 22.69 -20.15 -19.07
CA GLU A 846 21.85 -21.36 -19.06
C GLU A 846 22.15 -22.26 -17.86
N GLY A 847 23.04 -21.84 -16.95
CA GLY A 847 23.40 -22.51 -15.72
C GLY A 847 24.42 -23.65 -15.88
N GLN A 848 25.08 -23.74 -17.03
CA GLN A 848 26.18 -24.66 -17.29
C GLN A 848 27.44 -24.17 -16.57
N PRO A 849 28.23 -25.08 -15.95
CA PRO A 849 29.54 -24.74 -15.43
C PRO A 849 30.54 -24.52 -16.57
N ALA A 850 31.56 -23.68 -16.33
CA ALA A 850 32.67 -23.53 -17.26
C ALA A 850 33.46 -24.85 -17.43
N ILE A 851 33.86 -25.18 -18.67
CA ILE A 851 34.79 -26.28 -18.95
C ILE A 851 36.15 -25.69 -19.30
N GLY A 852 36.97 -25.48 -18.26
CA GLY A 852 38.28 -24.86 -18.39
C GLY A 852 38.23 -23.36 -18.09
N THR A 853 38.86 -22.56 -18.94
CA THR A 853 38.70 -21.10 -18.87
C THR A 853 37.32 -20.79 -19.42
N ARG A 854 36.57 -19.89 -18.78
CA ARG A 854 35.24 -19.52 -19.25
C ARG A 854 35.29 -18.79 -20.60
N ASP A 855 34.21 -18.84 -21.35
CA ASP A 855 34.05 -18.10 -22.58
C ASP A 855 33.81 -16.60 -22.37
N ILE A 856 34.12 -15.80 -23.39
CA ILE A 856 33.71 -14.39 -23.46
C ILE A 856 32.23 -14.32 -23.86
N GLY A 857 31.42 -13.54 -23.13
CA GLY A 857 29.98 -13.48 -23.29
C GLY A 857 29.23 -14.30 -22.23
N ALA A 858 27.91 -14.39 -22.41
CA ALA A 858 26.99 -14.95 -21.42
C ALA A 858 26.83 -16.48 -21.48
N ASP A 859 27.07 -17.09 -22.65
CA ASP A 859 26.95 -18.52 -22.93
C ASP A 859 28.33 -19.17 -22.84
N GLU A 860 28.40 -20.37 -22.27
CA GLU A 860 29.60 -21.21 -22.31
C GLU A 860 29.46 -22.22 -23.45
N PHE A 861 30.47 -22.31 -24.32
CA PHE A 861 30.51 -23.33 -25.35
C PHE A 861 30.67 -24.73 -24.74
N ASN A 862 29.53 -25.36 -24.45
CA ASN A 862 29.49 -26.64 -23.78
C ASN A 862 28.34 -27.50 -24.33
N PRO A 863 28.60 -28.31 -25.38
CA PRO A 863 27.55 -29.14 -25.96
C PRO A 863 27.05 -30.22 -25.01
N ASP A 864 27.88 -30.72 -24.10
CA ASP A 864 27.62 -31.97 -23.40
C ASP A 864 26.96 -31.80 -22.03
N VAL A 865 26.86 -30.57 -21.50
CA VAL A 865 26.27 -30.33 -20.17
C VAL A 865 24.83 -29.86 -20.23
N VAL A 866 24.00 -30.44 -19.37
CA VAL A 866 22.60 -30.08 -19.17
C VAL A 866 22.41 -28.61 -18.81
N ILE A 867 21.45 -27.94 -19.45
CA ILE A 867 21.04 -26.59 -19.07
C ILE A 867 19.99 -26.61 -17.95
N SER A 868 20.05 -25.62 -17.05
CA SER A 868 19.16 -25.45 -15.90
C SER A 868 18.39 -24.14 -15.90
N ASN A 869 18.74 -23.22 -16.81
CA ASN A 869 18.06 -21.94 -17.03
C ASN A 869 17.88 -21.70 -18.54
N ALA A 870 16.81 -20.99 -18.90
CA ALA A 870 16.51 -20.59 -20.27
C ALA A 870 15.54 -19.39 -20.22
N PRO A 871 15.31 -18.70 -21.36
CA PRO A 871 14.30 -17.65 -21.39
C PRO A 871 12.90 -18.17 -21.03
N MET A 872 12.20 -17.43 -20.18
CA MET A 872 10.86 -17.76 -19.69
C MET A 872 9.80 -17.53 -20.77
N ASP A 873 8.79 -18.40 -20.80
CA ASP A 873 7.60 -18.35 -21.65
C ASP A 873 6.33 -18.70 -20.86
N GLU A 874 5.17 -18.75 -21.53
CA GLU A 874 3.88 -19.06 -20.87
C GLU A 874 3.79 -20.51 -20.33
N THR A 875 4.72 -21.39 -20.68
CA THR A 875 4.76 -22.77 -20.16
C THR A 875 5.61 -22.90 -18.89
N THR A 876 6.52 -21.95 -18.69
CA THR A 876 7.51 -21.94 -17.62
C THR A 876 7.26 -20.86 -16.58
N ALA A 877 6.41 -19.87 -16.89
CA ALA A 877 5.89 -18.88 -15.96
C ALA A 877 4.35 -18.86 -15.95
N GLY A 878 3.77 -18.30 -14.89
CA GLY A 878 2.34 -18.08 -14.73
C GLY A 878 1.60 -19.21 -14.00
N PRO A 879 0.26 -19.13 -13.93
CA PRO A 879 -0.57 -19.99 -13.06
C PRO A 879 -0.50 -21.48 -13.32
N LEU A 880 -0.07 -21.87 -14.52
CA LEU A 880 0.02 -23.27 -14.95
C LEU A 880 1.43 -23.83 -14.89
N ALA A 881 2.45 -23.00 -14.64
CA ALA A 881 3.82 -23.48 -14.53
C ALA A 881 4.01 -24.39 -13.29
N SER A 882 4.99 -25.29 -13.38
CA SER A 882 5.31 -26.27 -12.33
C SER A 882 5.95 -25.61 -11.11
N GLU A 883 5.59 -26.06 -9.90
CA GLU A 883 6.20 -25.61 -8.63
C GLU A 883 7.70 -25.89 -8.55
N GLN A 884 8.13 -27.03 -9.11
CA GLN A 884 9.55 -27.34 -9.29
C GLN A 884 9.86 -27.23 -10.76
N TYR A 885 10.68 -26.24 -11.10
CA TYR A 885 11.12 -25.99 -12.45
C TYR A 885 12.60 -26.34 -12.60
N SER A 886 12.90 -27.23 -13.55
CA SER A 886 14.24 -27.41 -14.11
C SER A 886 14.09 -27.68 -15.61
N PHE A 887 14.88 -27.00 -16.43
CA PHE A 887 14.68 -26.97 -17.88
C PHE A 887 14.71 -28.38 -18.50
N GLU A 888 15.76 -29.16 -18.24
CA GLU A 888 15.91 -30.50 -18.83
C GLU A 888 15.36 -31.67 -17.98
N ALA A 889 14.96 -31.46 -16.72
CA ALA A 889 14.32 -32.53 -15.94
C ALA A 889 12.78 -32.56 -16.07
N ASN A 890 12.16 -31.53 -16.66
CA ASN A 890 10.70 -31.44 -16.80
C ASN A 890 10.15 -31.67 -18.22
N THR A 891 10.96 -32.12 -19.18
CA THR A 891 10.52 -32.37 -20.56
C THR A 891 10.12 -33.82 -20.84
N SER A 892 9.72 -34.61 -19.84
CA SER A 892 9.09 -35.92 -20.11
C SER A 892 7.58 -35.77 -20.35
N THR A 893 7.21 -35.69 -21.63
CA THR A 893 6.03 -36.31 -22.27
C THR A 893 4.66 -36.13 -21.61
N GLY A 894 3.75 -35.45 -22.31
CA GLY A 894 2.35 -35.31 -21.90
C GLY A 894 1.64 -36.64 -21.62
N LEU A 895 1.11 -36.78 -20.41
CA LEU A 895 -0.30 -37.02 -20.08
C LEU A 895 -0.46 -37.24 -18.57
N GLN A 896 -1.51 -36.60 -18.03
CA GLN A 896 -2.12 -36.78 -16.72
C GLN A 896 -1.23 -36.69 -15.48
N TYR A 897 -1.52 -35.68 -14.65
CA TYR A 897 -1.19 -35.67 -13.23
C TYR A 897 -1.43 -37.04 -12.56
N PRO A 898 -0.39 -37.75 -12.11
CA PRO A 898 -0.53 -38.67 -11.00
C PRO A 898 -0.36 -37.86 -9.70
N SER A 899 -1.15 -38.25 -8.70
CA SER A 899 -1.10 -37.71 -7.35
C SER A 899 0.32 -37.57 -6.79
N ILE A 900 0.60 -36.38 -6.24
CA ILE A 900 1.62 -36.03 -5.24
C ILE A 900 2.47 -37.24 -4.76
N GLN A 901 3.73 -37.30 -5.20
CA GLN A 901 4.76 -38.22 -4.70
C GLN A 901 5.21 -37.82 -3.28
N GLN A 902 4.40 -38.08 -2.27
CA GLN A 902 4.80 -37.93 -0.87
C GLN A 902 4.93 -39.28 -0.17
N VAL A 903 6.06 -39.46 0.54
CA VAL A 903 6.20 -40.50 1.55
C VAL A 903 5.23 -40.19 2.68
N ASN A 904 4.26 -41.08 2.91
CA ASN A 904 3.32 -40.92 4.01
C ASN A 904 3.93 -41.48 5.29
N VAL A 905 4.00 -40.67 6.34
CA VAL A 905 4.50 -41.09 7.64
C VAL A 905 3.37 -41.08 8.65
N GLY A 906 3.13 -42.22 9.29
CA GLY A 906 2.02 -42.36 10.21
C GLY A 906 2.27 -43.43 11.27
N PRO A 907 1.92 -43.20 12.54
CA PRO A 907 1.53 -41.90 13.09
C PRO A 907 2.72 -40.92 13.19
N ASN A 908 2.48 -39.62 13.05
CA ASN A 908 3.47 -38.59 13.31
C ASN A 908 2.74 -37.34 13.87
N PRO A 909 2.88 -37.00 15.17
CA PRO A 909 3.83 -37.55 16.14
C PRO A 909 3.56 -39.01 16.57
N PHE A 910 4.61 -39.73 16.99
CA PHE A 910 4.56 -41.12 17.47
C PHE A 910 5.31 -41.30 18.78
N THR A 911 5.14 -42.44 19.44
CA THR A 911 6.00 -42.92 20.54
C THR A 911 6.57 -44.27 20.14
N GLY A 912 7.89 -44.38 20.05
CA GLY A 912 8.56 -45.62 19.65
C GLY A 912 8.62 -45.83 18.14
N ASN A 913 7.63 -46.51 17.54
CA ASN A 913 7.61 -46.85 16.11
C ASN A 913 6.73 -45.88 15.29
N THR A 914 7.19 -45.51 14.10
CA THR A 914 6.38 -44.92 13.02
C THR A 914 6.56 -45.72 11.74
N TYR A 915 5.52 -45.74 10.91
CA TYR A 915 5.56 -46.37 9.58
C TYR A 915 5.86 -45.30 8.52
N LEU A 916 6.62 -45.70 7.51
CA LEU A 916 6.96 -44.94 6.33
C LEU A 916 6.36 -45.68 5.13
N ARG A 917 5.41 -45.06 4.44
CA ARG A 917 4.90 -45.59 3.18
C ARG A 917 5.62 -44.92 2.02
N VAL A 918 6.45 -45.68 1.31
CA VAL A 918 7.24 -45.23 0.16
C VAL A 918 6.43 -45.47 -1.12
N PRO A 919 6.02 -44.44 -1.87
CA PRO A 919 5.24 -44.63 -3.09
C PRO A 919 6.08 -45.35 -4.15
N HIS A 920 5.45 -46.24 -4.91
CA HIS A 920 6.03 -46.98 -6.05
C HIS A 920 7.12 -48.02 -5.73
N VAL A 921 7.34 -48.38 -4.46
CA VAL A 921 8.29 -49.45 -4.07
C VAL A 921 7.58 -50.49 -3.21
N ASP A 922 7.05 -51.56 -3.82
CA ASP A 922 6.31 -52.60 -3.07
C ASP A 922 7.25 -53.43 -2.17
N THR A 923 8.45 -53.74 -2.64
CA THR A 923 9.49 -54.45 -1.86
C THR A 923 10.87 -53.93 -2.24
N GLY A 924 11.71 -53.59 -1.25
CA GLY A 924 13.01 -52.99 -1.51
C GLY A 924 13.80 -52.68 -0.24
N ARG A 925 14.94 -51.98 -0.38
CA ARG A 925 15.73 -51.50 0.76
C ARG A 925 15.72 -49.97 0.78
N ALA A 926 15.52 -49.41 1.95
CA ALA A 926 15.64 -47.97 2.20
C ALA A 926 16.79 -47.71 3.16
N THR A 927 17.64 -46.73 2.89
CA THR A 927 18.58 -46.19 3.88
C THR A 927 17.97 -44.95 4.50
N ILE A 928 17.72 -44.99 5.80
CA ILE A 928 17.14 -43.89 6.58
C ILE A 928 18.26 -43.26 7.40
N GLN A 929 18.48 -41.97 7.21
CA GLN A 929 19.35 -41.13 8.03
C GLN A 929 18.46 -40.15 8.82
N VAL A 930 18.69 -40.04 10.12
CA VAL A 930 17.90 -39.22 11.04
C VAL A 930 18.82 -38.20 11.68
N TYR A 931 18.44 -36.93 11.58
CA TYR A 931 19.13 -35.78 12.15
C TYR A 931 18.26 -35.15 13.23
N ASP A 932 18.88 -34.67 14.31
CA ASP A 932 18.17 -33.82 15.27
C ASP A 932 18.02 -32.38 14.76
N ALA A 933 17.35 -31.54 15.53
CA ALA A 933 17.10 -30.14 15.17
C ALA A 933 18.35 -29.26 15.03
N THR A 934 19.52 -29.73 15.49
CA THR A 934 20.80 -29.02 15.34
C THR A 934 21.57 -29.46 14.09
N GLY A 935 21.01 -30.38 13.30
CA GLY A 935 21.65 -30.93 12.10
C GLY A 935 22.63 -32.06 12.40
N ILE A 936 22.71 -32.54 13.63
CA ILE A 936 23.56 -33.69 14.00
C ILE A 936 22.83 -34.97 13.65
N MET A 937 23.48 -35.86 12.90
CA MET A 937 22.95 -37.19 12.59
C MET A 937 22.91 -38.04 13.86
N VAL A 938 21.71 -38.42 14.29
CA VAL A 938 21.48 -39.22 15.51
C VAL A 938 21.22 -40.70 15.21
N LYS A 939 20.87 -41.05 13.97
CA LYS A 939 20.67 -42.44 13.56
C LYS A 939 20.89 -42.59 12.06
N GLN A 940 21.44 -43.73 11.64
CA GLN A 940 21.40 -44.19 10.26
C GLN A 940 21.13 -45.70 10.25
N GLU A 941 20.16 -46.16 9.47
CA GLU A 941 19.83 -47.57 9.35
C GLU A 941 19.31 -47.93 7.96
N THR A 942 19.56 -49.17 7.52
CA THR A 942 18.94 -49.71 6.30
C THR A 942 17.78 -50.61 6.69
N VAL A 943 16.57 -50.27 6.27
CA VAL A 943 15.33 -51.01 6.54
C VAL A 943 14.83 -51.72 5.29
N GLN A 944 14.09 -52.81 5.49
CA GLN A 944 13.37 -53.49 4.41
C GLN A 944 12.01 -52.81 4.23
N ILE A 945 11.66 -52.54 2.98
CA ILE A 945 10.31 -52.15 2.58
C ILE A 945 9.54 -53.43 2.25
N GLN A 946 8.37 -53.62 2.86
CA GLN A 946 7.44 -54.69 2.56
C GLN A 946 6.04 -54.11 2.36
N ASN A 947 5.39 -54.44 1.25
CA ASN A 947 4.10 -53.88 0.84
C ASN A 947 4.08 -52.34 0.84
N GLY A 948 5.16 -51.71 0.39
CA GLY A 948 5.28 -50.26 0.37
C GLY A 948 5.60 -49.63 1.73
N GLU A 949 5.79 -50.42 2.79
CA GLU A 949 5.95 -49.91 4.16
C GLU A 949 7.30 -50.30 4.78
N ALA A 950 7.90 -49.33 5.48
CA ALA A 950 9.07 -49.53 6.34
C ALA A 950 8.80 -48.98 7.74
N VAL A 951 9.43 -49.59 8.77
CA VAL A 951 9.26 -49.18 10.17
C VAL A 951 10.50 -48.47 10.67
N LEU A 952 10.32 -47.28 11.25
CA LEU A 952 11.37 -46.49 11.88
C LEU A 952 11.10 -46.40 13.38
N TYR A 953 12.09 -46.76 14.19
CA TYR A 953 12.04 -46.63 15.66
C TYR A 953 12.91 -45.48 16.14
N ILE A 954 12.35 -44.58 16.97
CA ILE A 954 13.08 -43.53 17.69
C ILE A 954 12.68 -43.55 19.17
N SER A 955 13.66 -43.76 20.05
CA SER A 955 13.47 -43.74 21.51
C SER A 955 13.60 -42.36 22.14
N ARG A 956 14.20 -41.40 21.42
CA ARG A 956 14.41 -40.03 21.89
C ARG A 956 13.20 -39.17 21.60
N LYS A 957 12.85 -38.29 22.54
CA LYS A 957 11.83 -37.27 22.33
C LYS A 957 12.43 -36.11 21.55
N GLY A 958 11.69 -35.55 20.60
CA GLY A 958 12.15 -34.38 19.84
C GLY A 958 11.68 -34.34 18.40
N LEU A 959 12.06 -33.25 17.72
CA LEU A 959 11.93 -33.07 16.28
C LEU A 959 13.14 -33.70 15.59
N PHE A 960 12.88 -34.53 14.59
CA PHE A 960 13.89 -35.17 13.78
C PHE A 960 13.63 -34.93 12.29
N PHE A 961 14.71 -34.79 11.53
CA PHE A 961 14.69 -34.71 10.08
C PHE A 961 15.21 -36.02 9.52
N CYS A 962 14.43 -36.67 8.65
CA CYS A 962 14.80 -37.93 8.06
C CYS A 962 15.10 -37.74 6.57
N LEU A 963 16.20 -38.31 6.13
CA LEU A 963 16.54 -38.52 4.73
C LEU A 963 16.41 -40.01 4.43
N VAL A 964 15.59 -40.36 3.45
CA VAL A 964 15.32 -41.75 3.06
C VAL A 964 15.74 -41.95 1.63
N ASP A 965 16.76 -42.78 1.44
CA ASP A 965 17.30 -43.14 0.14
C ASP A 965 16.78 -44.53 -0.28
N VAL A 966 16.04 -44.58 -1.39
CA VAL A 966 15.45 -45.80 -1.97
C VAL A 966 15.64 -45.74 -3.47
N GLU A 967 16.34 -46.73 -4.05
CA GLU A 967 16.50 -46.85 -5.52
C GLU A 967 17.03 -45.57 -6.20
N ASN A 968 17.96 -44.84 -5.56
CA ASN A 968 18.51 -43.55 -6.00
C ASN A 968 17.51 -42.37 -5.94
N GLN A 969 16.38 -42.52 -5.24
CA GLN A 969 15.47 -41.44 -4.89
C GLN A 969 15.63 -41.07 -3.42
N GLN A 970 15.74 -39.77 -3.16
CA GLN A 970 15.83 -39.24 -1.80
C GLN A 970 14.53 -38.55 -1.40
N PHE A 971 13.96 -39.02 -0.30
CA PHE A 971 12.80 -38.42 0.32
C PHE A 971 13.19 -37.77 1.65
N GLN A 972 12.73 -36.55 1.85
CA GLN A 972 12.98 -35.81 3.09
C GLN A 972 11.67 -35.56 3.81
N PHE A 973 11.64 -35.87 5.10
CA PHE A 973 10.46 -35.59 5.92
C PHE A 973 10.83 -35.34 7.38
N LYS A 974 9.96 -34.62 8.08
CA LYS A 974 10.10 -34.33 9.51
C LYS A 974 9.25 -35.30 10.32
N ILE A 975 9.79 -35.81 11.43
CA ILE A 975 9.05 -36.64 12.37
C ILE A 975 9.22 -36.15 13.80
N ILE A 976 8.19 -36.34 14.61
CA ILE A 976 8.14 -35.92 16.01
C ILE A 976 7.95 -37.17 16.86
N SER A 977 8.94 -37.51 17.68
CA SER A 977 8.85 -38.58 18.67
C SER A 977 8.51 -37.98 20.04
N LYS A 978 7.47 -38.51 20.70
CA LYS A 978 6.86 -38.02 21.95
C LYS A 978 7.35 -38.71 23.21
#